data_AF-A0A845M6Y6-F1
#
_entry.id   AF-A0A845M6Y6-F1
#
_cell.length_a   1.000
_cell.length_b   1.000
_cell.length_c   1.000
_cell.angle_alpha   90.00
_cell.angle_beta   90.00
_cell.angle_gamma   90.00
#
_symmetry.space_group_name_H-M   'P 1'
#
loop_
_entity.id
_entity.type
_entity.pdbx_description
1 polymer ?
#
loop_
_entity_poly.entity_id
_entity_poly.type
_entity_poly.pdbx_seq_one_letter_code
_entity_poly.pdbx_strand_id
1 'polypeptide(L)'
;MKFSKVLLIPGIFVLAALLALVAAVSSVGVIERVSKSTVEEALMLEGQDWAKVHTDGLQLILTGTAPTETDRFAALSVAGGEVDSSRVIDQMDVPTAEGIEPPRFSVEILRNDGGISMIGLIPASTDREALFSRVQKITPDQEVADLLETADYDVPDGWPAALDFALTALEDLPRSKISMDTGRVTIEAIADSAAQKDGWERDLARSAPGGLRVALNISAPRPVITPFTARFVIDDEGARFDACTAGTEPGRVKIVAAGIAAGVKGRPNCTIGLGVPSPDWPDAVARGVQAVRELGEGTITFSDADVTLVAAASVEQQNFDRVVGELEADLPEVFSLHSTKTEGEAAEGTPEFMATLSPEGLVQIRGRLTDEQNRSITESVARARFGIGNVYMAARLDNSLPAGWSVRVLAAIEALSHLDNGVAVVQPDLVELRGRTGDEGASAEISRVLSEQLGDAQDFRVNVAYDEALDPKASLPSPEECVAMINETIAEEKITFAPGSVEIEARAGNTIDAIADILKDCADVPMEIGGHTDSQGSEDLNKALSQQRANSVLNALLARRILTSNMIAHGYGEEQPIASNETEAGREANRRIEFRLITERELKGEPLIEGEPSGLDLSELRPRPRPDDLMEASAEAEPEADADEGSGDEAGDDTGSGDEGSGDDAASDESAGETEAADETASDATAETEEAPAEDTEDTATAEADADATAAGDETEDTTADQTAADETPGEGVDETNETGTVGEELPPAVVVDPELEGVRAPPRPDREG
;
A
#
# COMPACT_ATOMS: atom_id res chain seq x y z
N MET A 1 74.59 -90.28 -8.72
CA MET A 1 73.70 -91.18 -9.50
C MET A 1 73.90 -90.86 -10.98
N LYS A 2 73.67 -91.82 -11.90
CA LYS A 2 73.70 -91.54 -13.35
C LYS A 2 72.33 -91.06 -13.81
N PHE A 3 72.14 -89.76 -14.01
CA PHE A 3 70.90 -89.23 -14.60
C PHE A 3 70.70 -89.79 -16.00
N SER A 4 69.48 -90.24 -16.32
CA SER A 4 69.18 -90.82 -17.64
C SER A 4 69.18 -89.72 -18.69
N LYS A 5 70.00 -89.88 -19.74
CA LYS A 5 70.11 -88.92 -20.85
C LYS A 5 68.78 -88.65 -21.57
N VAL A 6 67.80 -89.54 -21.42
CA VAL A 6 66.45 -89.44 -22.02
C VAL A 6 65.63 -88.28 -21.44
N LEU A 7 65.81 -87.94 -20.15
CA LEU A 7 65.08 -86.84 -19.49
C LEU A 7 65.68 -85.45 -19.73
N LEU A 8 66.92 -85.38 -20.23
CA LEU A 8 67.67 -84.14 -20.34
C LEU A 8 67.16 -83.25 -21.51
N ILE A 9 66.75 -83.88 -22.61
CA ILE A 9 66.23 -83.20 -23.81
C ILE A 9 64.90 -82.46 -23.53
N PRO A 10 63.83 -83.09 -23.01
CA PRO A 10 62.58 -82.38 -22.73
C PRO A 10 62.75 -81.30 -21.65
N GLY A 11 63.64 -81.50 -20.68
CA GLY A 11 63.98 -80.48 -19.68
C GLY A 11 64.56 -79.20 -20.30
N ILE A 12 65.38 -79.31 -21.35
CA ILE A 12 65.92 -78.15 -22.08
C ILE A 12 64.80 -77.41 -22.84
N PHE A 13 63.87 -78.13 -23.49
CA PHE A 13 62.74 -77.50 -24.18
C PHE A 13 61.79 -76.79 -23.21
N VAL A 14 61.49 -77.37 -22.06
CA VAL A 14 60.68 -76.71 -21.01
C VAL A 14 61.39 -75.48 -20.45
N LEU A 15 62.70 -75.57 -20.19
CA LEU A 15 63.49 -74.42 -19.73
C LEU A 15 63.52 -73.30 -20.79
N ALA A 16 63.69 -73.64 -22.07
CA ALA A 16 63.67 -72.67 -23.17
C ALA A 16 62.28 -72.01 -23.33
N ALA A 17 61.19 -72.77 -23.19
CA ALA A 17 59.83 -72.24 -23.22
C ALA A 17 59.55 -71.30 -22.02
N LEU A 18 60.01 -71.67 -20.81
CA LEU A 18 59.90 -70.80 -19.63
C LEU A 18 60.74 -69.53 -19.78
N LEU A 19 61.97 -69.62 -20.29
CA LEU A 19 62.80 -68.45 -20.56
C LEU A 19 62.21 -67.54 -21.65
N ALA A 20 61.62 -68.11 -22.70
CA ALA A 20 60.92 -67.35 -23.74
C ALA A 20 59.65 -66.67 -23.20
N LEU A 21 58.88 -67.34 -22.34
CA LEU A 21 57.70 -66.77 -21.67
C LEU A 21 58.10 -65.63 -20.72
N VAL A 22 59.12 -65.85 -19.88
CA VAL A 22 59.65 -64.82 -18.96
C VAL A 22 60.21 -63.63 -19.75
N ALA A 23 60.92 -63.86 -20.86
CA ALA A 23 61.40 -62.80 -21.73
C ALA A 23 60.23 -62.02 -22.36
N ALA A 24 59.22 -62.69 -22.91
CA ALA A 24 58.05 -62.05 -23.50
C ALA A 24 57.28 -61.18 -22.49
N VAL A 25 56.94 -61.74 -21.33
CA VAL A 25 56.24 -61.00 -20.24
C VAL A 25 57.09 -59.84 -19.72
N SER A 26 58.41 -60.03 -19.58
CA SER A 26 59.31 -58.95 -19.16
C SER A 26 59.42 -57.84 -20.20
N SER A 27 59.47 -58.17 -21.49
CA SER A 27 59.51 -57.21 -22.58
C SER A 27 58.22 -56.41 -22.71
N VAL A 28 57.05 -57.08 -22.62
CA VAL A 28 55.75 -56.41 -22.58
C VAL A 28 55.67 -55.44 -21.40
N GLY A 29 55.97 -55.91 -20.18
CA GLY A 29 55.98 -55.04 -19.00
C GLY A 29 57.00 -53.90 -19.03
N VAL A 30 58.09 -54.01 -19.81
CA VAL A 30 59.01 -52.89 -20.06
C VAL A 30 58.40 -51.89 -21.04
N ILE A 31 57.79 -52.35 -22.14
CA ILE A 31 57.14 -51.49 -23.13
C ILE A 31 55.96 -50.74 -22.50
N GLU A 32 55.10 -51.43 -21.75
CA GLU A 32 53.96 -50.85 -21.03
C GLU A 32 54.40 -49.72 -20.09
N ARG A 33 55.44 -49.95 -19.27
CA ARG A 33 55.96 -48.95 -18.33
C ARG A 33 56.57 -47.75 -19.04
N VAL A 34 57.36 -47.95 -20.09
CA VAL A 34 58.00 -46.86 -20.83
C VAL A 34 56.97 -46.04 -21.62
N SER A 35 56.08 -46.69 -22.37
CA SER A 35 55.00 -45.98 -23.09
C SER A 35 54.07 -45.23 -22.13
N LYS A 36 53.75 -45.79 -20.96
CA LYS A 36 52.99 -45.07 -19.92
C LYS A 36 53.77 -43.85 -19.41
N SER A 37 55.00 -44.03 -18.91
CA SER A 37 55.75 -42.91 -18.30
C SER A 37 56.02 -41.77 -19.28
N THR A 38 56.37 -42.08 -20.54
CA THR A 38 56.65 -41.05 -21.55
C THR A 38 55.39 -40.27 -21.93
N VAL A 39 54.23 -40.93 -22.05
CA VAL A 39 52.97 -40.23 -22.37
C VAL A 39 52.43 -39.45 -21.16
N GLU A 40 52.59 -39.96 -19.93
CA GLU A 40 52.25 -39.19 -18.72
C GLU A 40 53.14 -37.94 -18.56
N GLU A 41 54.44 -38.05 -18.86
CA GLU A 41 55.37 -36.92 -18.83
C GLU A 41 55.05 -35.89 -19.92
N ALA A 42 54.76 -36.34 -21.16
CA ALA A 42 54.38 -35.45 -22.25
C ALA A 42 53.04 -34.72 -22.01
N LEU A 43 52.01 -35.43 -21.52
CA LEU A 43 50.72 -34.83 -21.17
C LEU A 43 50.87 -33.79 -20.03
N MET A 44 51.68 -34.09 -19.01
CA MET A 44 51.95 -33.16 -17.92
C MET A 44 52.71 -31.90 -18.38
N LEU A 45 53.65 -32.04 -19.32
CA LEU A 45 54.39 -30.90 -19.89
C LEU A 45 53.50 -29.98 -20.75
N GLU A 46 52.53 -30.54 -21.47
CA GLU A 46 51.57 -29.80 -22.31
C GLU A 46 50.27 -29.40 -21.54
N GLY A 47 50.31 -29.41 -20.21
CA GLY A 47 49.22 -28.93 -19.35
C GLY A 47 47.96 -29.80 -19.31
N GLN A 48 48.06 -31.07 -19.71
CA GLN A 48 46.96 -32.04 -19.76
C GLN A 48 46.97 -32.99 -18.54
N ASP A 49 47.22 -32.46 -17.35
CA ASP A 49 47.38 -33.23 -16.10
C ASP A 49 46.09 -33.90 -15.60
N TRP A 50 44.94 -33.42 -16.09
CA TRP A 50 43.62 -34.03 -15.92
C TRP A 50 43.48 -35.40 -16.64
N ALA A 51 44.31 -35.66 -17.67
CA ALA A 51 44.26 -36.87 -18.49
C ALA A 51 45.13 -38.00 -17.90
N LYS A 52 44.55 -39.18 -17.71
CA LYS A 52 45.17 -40.35 -17.05
C LYS A 52 45.46 -41.45 -18.05
N VAL A 53 46.68 -41.98 -18.00
CA VAL A 53 47.19 -42.97 -18.94
C VAL A 53 47.15 -44.38 -18.36
N HIS A 54 46.47 -45.30 -19.04
CA HIS A 54 46.51 -46.74 -18.78
C HIS A 54 47.12 -47.47 -19.98
N THR A 55 47.74 -48.64 -19.75
CA THR A 55 48.35 -49.45 -20.81
C THR A 55 47.99 -50.93 -20.66
N ASP A 56 47.71 -51.58 -21.78
CA ASP A 56 47.45 -53.04 -21.88
C ASP A 56 48.22 -53.59 -23.09
N GLY A 57 49.34 -54.26 -22.84
CA GLY A 57 50.22 -54.87 -23.82
C GLY A 57 50.90 -53.85 -24.76
N LEU A 58 50.18 -53.45 -25.80
CA LEU A 58 50.58 -52.39 -26.73
C LEU A 58 49.57 -51.23 -26.79
N GLN A 59 48.35 -51.41 -26.32
CA GLN A 59 47.33 -50.36 -26.32
C GLN A 59 47.58 -49.37 -25.18
N LEU A 60 47.23 -48.11 -25.42
CA LEU A 60 47.30 -47.02 -24.47
C LEU A 60 45.92 -46.38 -24.40
N ILE A 61 45.33 -46.31 -23.21
CA ILE A 61 43.97 -45.84 -22.99
C ILE A 61 44.06 -44.53 -22.20
N LEU A 62 43.51 -43.45 -22.76
CA LEU A 62 43.37 -42.18 -22.06
C LEU A 62 42.00 -42.11 -21.38
N THR A 63 41.98 -41.71 -20.12
CA THR A 63 40.75 -41.56 -19.32
C THR A 63 40.78 -40.25 -18.53
N GLY A 64 39.63 -39.63 -18.30
CA GLY A 64 39.55 -38.34 -17.61
C GLY A 64 38.37 -37.52 -18.11
N THR A 65 38.24 -36.30 -17.62
CA THR A 65 37.20 -35.36 -18.06
C THR A 65 37.91 -34.09 -18.53
N ALA A 66 37.84 -33.81 -19.84
CA ALA A 66 38.52 -32.68 -20.43
C ALA A 66 37.74 -31.38 -20.17
N PRO A 67 38.41 -30.24 -19.88
CA PRO A 67 37.72 -28.95 -19.70
C PRO A 67 36.93 -28.52 -20.95
N THR A 68 37.49 -28.76 -22.14
CA THR A 68 36.81 -28.56 -23.43
C THR A 68 37.10 -29.69 -24.43
N GLU A 69 36.30 -29.77 -25.49
CA GLU A 69 36.57 -30.66 -26.63
C GLU A 69 37.93 -30.36 -27.30
N THR A 70 38.41 -29.11 -27.25
CA THR A 70 39.75 -28.73 -27.74
C THR A 70 40.85 -29.38 -26.92
N ASP A 71 40.73 -29.38 -25.58
CA ASP A 71 41.71 -30.00 -24.67
C ASP A 71 41.73 -31.52 -24.84
N ARG A 72 40.55 -32.13 -25.03
CA ARG A 72 40.42 -33.56 -25.36
C ARG A 72 41.20 -33.93 -26.64
N PHE A 73 41.04 -33.14 -27.70
CA PHE A 73 41.82 -33.34 -28.93
C PHE A 73 43.31 -33.02 -28.76
N ALA A 74 43.68 -32.04 -27.92
CA ALA A 74 45.08 -31.76 -27.60
C ALA A 74 45.75 -32.95 -26.89
N ALA A 75 45.13 -33.50 -25.85
CA ALA A 75 45.63 -34.68 -25.13
C ALA A 75 45.79 -35.91 -26.05
N LEU A 76 44.83 -36.16 -26.96
CA LEU A 76 44.94 -37.21 -27.98
C LEU A 76 46.12 -36.97 -28.95
N SER A 77 46.34 -35.71 -29.35
CA SER A 77 47.42 -35.32 -30.25
C SER A 77 48.81 -35.48 -29.60
N VAL A 78 48.94 -35.13 -28.32
CA VAL A 78 50.17 -35.31 -27.53
C VAL A 78 50.50 -36.79 -27.36
N ALA A 79 49.53 -37.60 -26.92
CA ALA A 79 49.72 -39.05 -26.79
C ALA A 79 50.06 -39.73 -28.13
N GLY A 80 49.43 -39.27 -29.23
CA GLY A 80 49.69 -39.73 -30.59
C GLY A 80 51.02 -39.25 -31.21
N GLY A 81 51.75 -38.35 -30.54
CA GLY A 81 53.12 -37.96 -30.89
C GLY A 81 54.17 -38.93 -30.32
N GLU A 82 53.98 -39.35 -29.07
CA GLU A 82 54.91 -40.24 -28.34
C GLU A 82 54.71 -41.74 -28.64
N VAL A 83 53.49 -42.15 -29.01
CA VAL A 83 53.19 -43.52 -29.49
C VAL A 83 52.34 -43.49 -30.76
N ASP A 84 52.52 -44.51 -31.61
CA ASP A 84 51.71 -44.71 -32.82
C ASP A 84 50.21 -44.60 -32.50
N SER A 85 49.54 -43.63 -33.12
CA SER A 85 48.16 -43.24 -32.80
C SER A 85 47.13 -44.34 -33.02
N SER A 86 47.43 -45.38 -33.81
CA SER A 86 46.57 -46.58 -33.94
C SER A 86 46.50 -47.42 -32.65
N ARG A 87 47.36 -47.13 -31.67
CA ARG A 87 47.42 -47.78 -30.35
C ARG A 87 46.72 -46.97 -29.25
N VAL A 88 46.38 -45.71 -29.51
CA VAL A 88 45.74 -44.81 -28.55
C VAL A 88 44.22 -45.01 -28.61
N ILE A 89 43.61 -45.27 -27.46
CA ILE A 89 42.18 -45.44 -27.28
C ILE A 89 41.68 -44.28 -26.42
N ASP A 90 40.74 -43.53 -26.98
CA ASP A 90 40.05 -42.46 -26.26
C ASP A 90 38.92 -43.03 -25.38
N GLN A 91 38.98 -42.73 -24.09
CA GLN A 91 37.93 -42.93 -23.09
C GLN A 91 37.84 -41.70 -22.17
N MET A 92 38.04 -40.50 -22.75
CA MET A 92 37.90 -39.23 -22.05
C MET A 92 36.52 -38.61 -22.33
N ASP A 93 35.86 -38.17 -21.25
CA ASP A 93 34.59 -37.47 -21.31
C ASP A 93 34.79 -35.94 -21.45
N VAL A 94 33.77 -35.22 -21.90
CA VAL A 94 33.72 -33.76 -21.89
C VAL A 94 32.40 -33.32 -21.23
N PRO A 95 32.40 -32.34 -20.30
CA PRO A 95 31.17 -31.81 -19.74
C PRO A 95 30.26 -31.27 -20.84
N THR A 96 28.98 -31.64 -20.81
CA THR A 96 27.97 -30.97 -21.63
C THR A 96 27.77 -29.57 -21.04
N ALA A 97 27.75 -28.53 -21.89
CA ALA A 97 27.51 -27.17 -21.44
C ALA A 97 26.17 -27.08 -20.70
N GLU A 98 26.16 -26.42 -19.54
CA GLU A 98 24.94 -26.20 -18.77
C GLU A 98 23.95 -25.33 -19.58
N GLY A 99 22.65 -25.59 -19.40
CA GLY A 99 21.61 -24.91 -20.16
C GLY A 99 21.56 -23.42 -19.82
N ILE A 100 21.36 -22.58 -20.84
CA ILE A 100 21.12 -21.15 -20.66
C ILE A 100 19.81 -20.97 -19.86
N GLU A 101 19.87 -20.30 -18.71
CA GLU A 101 18.67 -19.96 -17.93
C GLU A 101 17.74 -19.08 -18.80
N PRO A 102 16.45 -19.41 -18.94
CA PRO A 102 15.55 -18.68 -19.82
C PRO A 102 15.38 -17.22 -19.36
N PRO A 103 15.23 -16.27 -20.30
CA PRO A 103 15.07 -14.87 -19.96
C PRO A 103 13.75 -14.65 -19.21
N ARG A 104 13.79 -13.78 -18.19
CA ARG A 104 12.59 -13.44 -17.41
C ARG A 104 11.72 -12.48 -18.21
N PHE A 105 10.49 -12.87 -18.46
CA PHE A 105 9.49 -11.98 -19.05
C PHE A 105 9.06 -10.94 -18.02
N SER A 106 9.01 -9.68 -18.45
CA SER A 106 8.60 -8.54 -17.63
C SER A 106 8.18 -7.38 -18.51
N VAL A 107 7.17 -6.61 -18.10
CA VAL A 107 6.72 -5.40 -18.80
C VAL A 107 6.63 -4.25 -17.82
N GLU A 108 7.16 -3.10 -18.19
CA GLU A 108 6.88 -1.83 -17.54
C GLU A 108 6.04 -0.95 -18.45
N ILE A 109 4.90 -0.48 -17.94
CA ILE A 109 4.00 0.46 -18.61
C ILE A 109 4.02 1.78 -17.83
N LEU A 110 4.31 2.87 -18.52
CA LEU A 110 4.33 4.22 -17.97
C LEU A 110 3.21 5.04 -18.61
N ARG A 111 2.29 5.60 -17.83
CA ARG A 111 1.21 6.50 -18.29
C ARG A 111 1.32 7.85 -17.60
N ASN A 112 1.27 8.91 -18.39
CA ASN A 112 1.25 10.30 -17.92
C ASN A 112 0.44 11.19 -18.88
N ASP A 113 0.35 12.49 -18.58
CA ASP A 113 -0.43 13.47 -19.33
C ASP A 113 0.04 13.68 -20.80
N GLY A 114 1.18 13.11 -21.19
CA GLY A 114 1.73 13.15 -22.55
C GLY A 114 1.60 11.85 -23.37
N GLY A 115 1.19 10.72 -22.77
CA GLY A 115 1.04 9.45 -23.49
C GLY A 115 1.28 8.19 -22.64
N ILE A 116 1.44 7.05 -23.34
CA ILE A 116 1.78 5.76 -22.74
C ILE A 116 3.07 5.21 -23.35
N SER A 117 3.96 4.64 -22.54
CA SER A 117 5.12 3.86 -23.02
C SER A 117 5.10 2.45 -22.45
N MET A 118 5.40 1.45 -23.28
CA MET A 118 5.50 0.04 -22.91
C MET A 118 6.92 -0.46 -23.19
N ILE A 119 7.61 -0.99 -22.19
CA ILE A 119 9.02 -1.40 -22.25
C ILE A 119 9.16 -2.80 -21.66
N GLY A 120 9.94 -3.69 -22.28
CA GLY A 120 10.29 -4.98 -21.69
C GLY A 120 10.17 -6.17 -22.65
N LEU A 121 10.08 -7.38 -22.09
CA LEU A 121 10.12 -8.64 -22.83
C LEU A 121 8.83 -9.44 -22.60
N ILE A 122 8.14 -9.80 -23.68
CA ILE A 122 6.90 -10.60 -23.66
C ILE A 122 7.08 -11.97 -24.33
N PRO A 123 6.33 -13.01 -23.93
CA PRO A 123 6.31 -14.29 -24.64
C PRO A 123 5.80 -14.13 -26.07
N ALA A 124 6.41 -14.85 -27.01
CA ALA A 124 6.04 -14.83 -28.44
C ALA A 124 4.59 -15.27 -28.73
N SER A 125 3.92 -15.92 -27.76
CA SER A 125 2.48 -16.23 -27.80
C SER A 125 1.56 -15.04 -27.48
N THR A 126 2.12 -13.89 -27.06
CA THR A 126 1.37 -12.68 -26.71
C THR A 126 1.12 -11.86 -27.98
N ASP A 127 -0.15 -11.60 -28.31
CA ASP A 127 -0.50 -10.78 -29.47
C ASP A 127 -0.17 -9.29 -29.22
N ARG A 128 0.99 -8.87 -29.71
CA ARG A 128 1.49 -7.49 -29.61
C ARG A 128 0.62 -6.49 -30.36
N GLU A 129 0.05 -6.86 -31.51
CA GLU A 129 -0.78 -5.96 -32.32
C GLU A 129 -2.13 -5.72 -31.63
N ALA A 130 -2.72 -6.76 -31.03
CA ALA A 130 -3.91 -6.63 -30.19
C ALA A 130 -3.63 -5.86 -28.88
N LEU A 131 -2.46 -6.09 -28.24
CA LEU A 131 -2.01 -5.35 -27.05
C LEU A 131 -1.90 -3.85 -27.33
N PHE A 132 -1.15 -3.46 -28.36
CA PHE A 132 -1.03 -2.07 -28.81
C PHE A 132 -2.41 -1.48 -29.15
N SER A 133 -3.25 -2.25 -29.88
CA SER A 133 -4.62 -1.85 -30.25
C SER A 133 -5.61 -1.78 -29.08
N ARG A 134 -5.26 -2.30 -27.88
CA ARG A 134 -6.00 -2.03 -26.64
C ARG A 134 -5.48 -0.76 -26.00
N VAL A 135 -4.17 -0.63 -25.82
CA VAL A 135 -3.55 0.54 -25.17
C VAL A 135 -3.85 1.85 -25.91
N GLN A 136 -3.83 1.87 -27.24
CA GLN A 136 -4.20 3.04 -28.04
C GLN A 136 -5.67 3.47 -27.88
N LYS A 137 -6.57 2.60 -27.38
CA LYS A 137 -7.96 2.98 -27.05
C LYS A 137 -8.08 3.65 -25.68
N ILE A 138 -7.13 3.40 -24.78
CA ILE A 138 -7.04 4.04 -23.46
C ILE A 138 -6.64 5.51 -23.61
N THR A 139 -5.82 5.82 -24.62
CA THR A 139 -5.48 7.18 -24.99
C THR A 139 -5.58 7.40 -26.51
N PRO A 140 -6.76 7.79 -27.04
CA PRO A 140 -6.96 7.94 -28.48
C PRO A 140 -6.28 9.19 -29.07
N ASP A 141 -5.98 10.19 -28.23
CA ASP A 141 -5.46 11.51 -28.63
C ASP A 141 -3.95 11.69 -28.31
N GLN A 142 -3.26 10.65 -27.85
CA GLN A 142 -1.82 10.68 -27.50
C GLN A 142 -1.04 9.55 -28.19
N GLU A 143 0.28 9.71 -28.30
CA GLU A 143 1.16 8.67 -28.83
C GLU A 143 1.39 7.53 -27.82
N VAL A 144 1.45 6.30 -28.33
CA VAL A 144 1.84 5.11 -27.57
C VAL A 144 3.22 4.64 -28.04
N ALA A 145 4.21 4.73 -27.17
CA ALA A 145 5.57 4.29 -27.44
C ALA A 145 5.75 2.80 -27.11
N ASP A 146 5.75 1.96 -28.14
CA ASP A 146 5.97 0.52 -28.02
C ASP A 146 7.46 0.15 -28.16
N LEU A 147 8.09 -0.16 -27.04
CA LEU A 147 9.48 -0.60 -26.89
C LEU A 147 9.55 -2.04 -26.34
N LEU A 148 8.56 -2.88 -26.67
CA LEU A 148 8.53 -4.29 -26.30
C LEU A 148 9.43 -5.14 -27.22
N GLU A 149 9.99 -6.22 -26.67
CA GLU A 149 10.63 -7.31 -27.41
C GLU A 149 9.91 -8.63 -27.15
N THR A 150 10.09 -9.61 -28.04
CA THR A 150 9.40 -10.92 -27.98
C THR A 150 10.40 -12.07 -27.93
N ALA A 151 10.25 -13.01 -27.01
CA ALA A 151 11.05 -14.23 -26.95
C ALA A 151 10.21 -15.52 -26.91
N ASP A 152 10.72 -16.58 -27.53
CA ASP A 152 10.06 -17.88 -27.70
C ASP A 152 10.55 -18.88 -26.63
N TYR A 153 9.95 -18.80 -25.45
CA TYR A 153 10.19 -19.66 -24.28
C TYR A 153 8.85 -19.97 -23.60
N ASP A 154 8.84 -20.96 -22.70
CA ASP A 154 7.64 -21.36 -21.94
C ASP A 154 7.01 -20.16 -21.19
N VAL A 155 5.69 -20.01 -21.34
CA VAL A 155 4.93 -18.90 -20.75
C VAL A 155 4.80 -19.09 -19.24
N PRO A 156 5.16 -18.10 -18.40
CA PRO A 156 4.98 -18.19 -16.96
C PRO A 156 3.51 -18.31 -16.56
N ASP A 157 3.22 -19.13 -15.54
CA ASP A 157 1.87 -19.26 -14.98
C ASP A 157 1.31 -17.90 -14.55
N GLY A 158 0.03 -17.68 -14.85
CA GLY A 158 -0.67 -16.43 -14.55
C GLY A 158 -0.37 -15.25 -15.49
N TRP A 159 0.62 -15.33 -16.41
CA TRP A 159 1.01 -14.22 -17.28
C TRP A 159 -0.16 -13.53 -18.03
N PRO A 160 -1.13 -14.23 -18.64
CA PRO A 160 -2.25 -13.57 -19.33
C PRO A 160 -3.18 -12.80 -18.37
N ALA A 161 -3.36 -13.29 -17.14
CA ALA A 161 -4.18 -12.63 -16.13
C ALA A 161 -3.46 -11.43 -15.50
N ALA A 162 -2.14 -11.53 -15.30
CA ALA A 162 -1.30 -10.41 -14.90
C ALA A 162 -1.35 -9.27 -15.92
N LEU A 163 -1.27 -9.60 -17.22
CA LEU A 163 -1.35 -8.63 -18.31
C LEU A 163 -2.74 -8.00 -18.44
N ASP A 164 -3.81 -8.78 -18.30
CA ASP A 164 -5.18 -8.26 -18.34
C ASP A 164 -5.47 -7.31 -17.16
N PHE A 165 -5.05 -7.68 -15.94
CA PHE A 165 -5.12 -6.84 -14.75
C PHE A 165 -4.29 -5.56 -14.91
N ALA A 166 -3.05 -5.66 -15.39
CA ALA A 166 -2.19 -4.50 -15.65
C ALA A 166 -2.82 -3.53 -16.66
N LEU A 167 -3.54 -4.04 -17.67
CA LEU A 167 -4.25 -3.20 -18.65
C LEU A 167 -5.54 -2.60 -18.10
N THR A 168 -6.28 -3.30 -17.25
CA THR A 168 -7.43 -2.73 -16.53
C THR A 168 -6.99 -1.63 -15.55
N ALA A 169 -5.94 -1.86 -14.78
CA ALA A 169 -5.34 -0.83 -13.93
C ALA A 169 -4.81 0.37 -14.75
N LEU A 170 -4.25 0.11 -15.95
CA LEU A 170 -3.81 1.17 -16.87
C LEU A 170 -4.98 2.02 -17.39
N GLU A 171 -6.19 1.47 -17.51
CA GLU A 171 -7.40 2.20 -17.92
C GLU A 171 -7.80 3.25 -16.85
N ASP A 172 -7.85 2.85 -15.57
CA ASP A 172 -8.29 3.70 -14.44
C ASP A 172 -7.23 4.69 -13.91
N LEU A 173 -5.93 4.45 -14.13
CA LEU A 173 -4.84 5.18 -13.48
C LEU A 173 -4.08 6.13 -14.45
N PRO A 174 -4.50 7.41 -14.61
CA PRO A 174 -3.96 8.33 -15.62
C PRO A 174 -2.52 8.80 -15.39
N ARG A 175 -1.98 8.65 -14.17
CA ARG A 175 -0.59 8.96 -13.82
C ARG A 175 -0.02 7.78 -13.05
N SER A 176 0.60 6.85 -13.76
CA SER A 176 0.99 5.55 -13.21
C SER A 176 2.24 4.95 -13.85
N LYS A 177 2.92 4.12 -13.07
CA LYS A 177 3.92 3.15 -13.48
C LYS A 177 3.45 1.77 -13.04
N ILE A 178 3.25 0.88 -14.01
CA ILE A 178 2.77 -0.49 -13.79
C ILE A 178 3.88 -1.44 -14.25
N SER A 179 4.53 -2.11 -13.31
CA SER A 179 5.62 -3.07 -13.57
C SER A 179 5.12 -4.49 -13.29
N MET A 180 5.14 -5.35 -14.30
CA MET A 180 4.69 -6.73 -14.25
C MET A 180 5.87 -7.70 -14.37
N ASP A 181 5.90 -8.71 -13.49
CA ASP A 181 6.82 -9.85 -13.55
C ASP A 181 6.08 -11.19 -13.33
N THR A 182 6.83 -12.29 -13.24
CA THR A 182 6.29 -13.64 -13.05
C THR A 182 5.46 -13.79 -11.77
N GLY A 183 4.14 -13.70 -11.90
CA GLY A 183 3.21 -13.79 -10.78
C GLY A 183 3.23 -12.57 -9.85
N ARG A 184 3.57 -11.38 -10.36
CA ARG A 184 3.47 -10.10 -9.62
C ARG A 184 3.14 -8.93 -10.55
N VAL A 185 2.33 -7.99 -10.05
CA VAL A 185 2.14 -6.65 -10.65
C VAL A 185 2.34 -5.60 -9.56
N THR A 186 3.23 -4.65 -9.80
CA THR A 186 3.48 -3.49 -8.94
C THR A 186 2.90 -2.25 -9.61
N ILE A 187 2.12 -1.45 -8.87
CA ILE A 187 1.45 -0.25 -9.34
C ILE A 187 1.89 0.93 -8.48
N GLU A 188 2.68 1.83 -9.07
CA GLU A 188 2.97 3.16 -8.51
C GLU A 188 2.03 4.17 -9.17
N ALA A 189 1.29 4.97 -8.39
CA ALA A 189 0.32 5.93 -8.95
C ALA A 189 0.18 7.22 -8.12
N ILE A 190 -0.32 8.27 -8.79
CA ILE A 190 -0.60 9.57 -8.17
C ILE A 190 -2.08 9.92 -8.36
N ALA A 191 -2.86 9.83 -7.27
CA ALA A 191 -4.23 10.28 -7.18
C ALA A 191 -4.30 11.82 -7.03
N ASP A 192 -5.44 12.41 -7.40
CA ASP A 192 -5.78 13.82 -7.21
C ASP A 192 -6.28 14.12 -5.77
N SER A 193 -6.74 13.09 -5.04
CA SER A 193 -7.25 13.23 -3.67
C SER A 193 -7.14 11.95 -2.86
N ALA A 194 -7.20 12.07 -1.53
CA ALA A 194 -7.23 10.90 -0.63
C ALA A 194 -8.43 9.98 -0.91
N ALA A 195 -9.63 10.54 -1.12
CA ALA A 195 -10.82 9.75 -1.44
C ALA A 195 -10.70 8.95 -2.75
N GLN A 196 -10.00 9.50 -3.76
CA GLN A 196 -9.71 8.79 -5.01
C GLN A 196 -8.65 7.69 -4.80
N LYS A 197 -7.61 7.93 -3.99
CA LYS A 197 -6.65 6.89 -3.55
C LYS A 197 -7.39 5.74 -2.87
N ASP A 198 -8.19 6.03 -1.84
CA ASP A 198 -8.95 5.03 -1.07
C ASP A 198 -9.93 4.23 -1.95
N GLY A 199 -10.43 4.85 -3.03
CA GLY A 199 -11.22 4.21 -4.08
C GLY A 199 -10.35 3.26 -4.91
N TRP A 200 -9.30 3.77 -5.55
CA TRP A 200 -8.39 2.98 -6.39
C TRP A 200 -7.75 1.80 -5.65
N GLU A 201 -7.30 1.97 -4.40
CA GLU A 201 -6.72 0.86 -3.63
C GLU A 201 -7.77 -0.25 -3.40
N ARG A 202 -9.02 0.11 -3.13
CA ARG A 202 -10.14 -0.83 -2.97
C ARG A 202 -10.63 -1.44 -4.29
N ASP A 203 -10.51 -0.73 -5.41
CA ASP A 203 -10.94 -1.19 -6.73
C ASP A 203 -9.90 -2.12 -7.36
N LEU A 204 -8.62 -1.78 -7.24
CA LEU A 204 -7.49 -2.61 -7.67
C LEU A 204 -7.35 -3.88 -6.83
N ALA A 205 -7.56 -3.80 -5.51
CA ALA A 205 -7.59 -4.98 -4.65
C ALA A 205 -8.73 -5.93 -5.08
N ARG A 206 -9.96 -5.41 -5.23
CA ARG A 206 -11.13 -6.23 -5.62
C ARG A 206 -11.10 -6.79 -7.05
N SER A 207 -10.28 -6.22 -7.94
CA SER A 207 -10.10 -6.68 -9.32
C SER A 207 -8.86 -7.56 -9.53
N ALA A 208 -8.00 -7.71 -8.52
CA ALA A 208 -6.80 -8.54 -8.59
C ALA A 208 -7.15 -10.04 -8.84
N PRO A 209 -6.66 -10.67 -9.93
CA PRO A 209 -6.90 -12.08 -10.17
C PRO A 209 -6.13 -12.94 -9.17
N GLY A 210 -6.80 -13.93 -8.57
CA GLY A 210 -6.21 -14.75 -7.50
C GLY A 210 -4.94 -15.49 -7.92
N GLY A 211 -3.97 -15.52 -7.01
CA GLY A 211 -2.61 -16.00 -7.27
C GLY A 211 -1.65 -14.92 -7.80
N LEU A 212 -2.16 -13.78 -8.28
CA LEU A 212 -1.33 -12.63 -8.62
C LEU A 212 -0.96 -11.84 -7.34
N ARG A 213 0.35 -11.65 -7.11
CA ARG A 213 0.82 -10.78 -6.03
C ARG A 213 0.78 -9.32 -6.49
N VAL A 214 -0.22 -8.57 -6.04
CA VAL A 214 -0.34 -7.14 -6.37
C VAL A 214 0.34 -6.30 -5.27
N ALA A 215 1.17 -5.34 -5.67
CA ALA A 215 1.78 -4.35 -4.78
C ALA A 215 1.34 -2.95 -5.18
N LEU A 216 0.62 -2.24 -4.30
CA LEU A 216 0.12 -0.89 -4.55
C LEU A 216 0.96 0.14 -3.81
N ASN A 217 1.34 1.21 -4.51
CA ASN A 217 2.02 2.37 -3.97
C ASN A 217 1.34 3.64 -4.52
N ILE A 218 0.14 3.93 -4.00
CA ILE A 218 -0.67 5.06 -4.45
C ILE A 218 -0.47 6.23 -3.49
N SER A 219 -0.03 7.36 -4.05
CA SER A 219 0.11 8.63 -3.36
C SER A 219 -1.03 9.58 -3.69
N ALA A 220 -1.34 10.51 -2.79
CA ALA A 220 -2.30 11.59 -3.00
C ALA A 220 -1.72 12.90 -2.47
N PRO A 221 -2.01 14.06 -3.09
CA PRO A 221 -1.65 15.36 -2.54
C PRO A 221 -2.38 15.58 -1.22
N ARG A 222 -1.71 16.27 -0.28
CA ARG A 222 -2.34 16.71 0.97
C ARG A 222 -3.48 17.69 0.65
N PRO A 223 -4.63 17.61 1.34
CA PRO A 223 -5.73 18.53 1.11
C PRO A 223 -5.29 19.97 1.39
N VAL A 224 -5.70 20.90 0.53
CA VAL A 224 -5.66 22.33 0.81
C VAL A 224 -6.89 22.65 1.66
N ILE A 225 -6.68 23.22 2.85
CA ILE A 225 -7.73 23.53 3.82
C ILE A 225 -7.86 25.05 3.91
N THR A 226 -9.05 25.56 3.61
CA THR A 226 -9.40 26.98 3.64
C THR A 226 -10.84 27.17 4.15
N PRO A 227 -11.10 28.09 5.10
CA PRO A 227 -10.10 28.74 5.96
C PRO A 227 -9.33 27.69 6.79
N PHE A 228 -8.06 27.97 7.08
CA PHE A 228 -7.23 27.13 7.94
C PHE A 228 -7.66 27.37 9.39
N THR A 229 -8.31 26.38 10.02
CA THR A 229 -9.03 26.59 11.29
C THR A 229 -8.51 25.74 12.45
N ALA A 230 -8.49 26.32 13.64
CA ALA A 230 -8.34 25.59 14.90
C ALA A 230 -9.21 26.23 15.97
N ARG A 231 -10.06 25.45 16.62
CA ARG A 231 -11.07 25.92 17.56
C ARG A 231 -11.08 25.07 18.81
N PHE A 232 -10.85 25.71 19.96
CA PHE A 232 -10.70 25.06 21.25
C PHE A 232 -11.68 25.64 22.27
N VAL A 233 -12.33 24.78 23.04
CA VAL A 233 -13.42 25.12 23.96
C VAL A 233 -13.15 24.49 25.34
N ILE A 234 -13.44 25.22 26.41
CA ILE A 234 -13.64 24.69 27.76
C ILE A 234 -14.98 25.20 28.28
N ASP A 235 -15.92 24.30 28.53
CA ASP A 235 -17.25 24.55 29.10
C ASP A 235 -17.63 23.44 30.11
N ASP A 236 -18.92 23.35 30.48
CA ASP A 236 -19.46 22.32 31.39
C ASP A 236 -19.24 20.86 30.90
N GLU A 237 -19.12 20.62 29.59
CA GLU A 237 -18.81 19.29 29.02
C GLU A 237 -17.30 18.98 29.10
N GLY A 238 -16.48 20.04 29.08
CA GLY A 238 -15.05 20.04 29.34
C GLY A 238 -14.20 20.39 28.12
N ALA A 239 -12.87 20.37 28.33
CA ALA A 239 -11.90 20.78 27.32
C ALA A 239 -11.93 19.88 26.06
N ARG A 240 -12.10 20.49 24.88
CA ARG A 240 -12.10 19.82 23.57
C ARG A 240 -11.59 20.75 22.45
N PHE A 241 -11.20 20.15 21.33
CA PHE A 241 -11.13 20.85 20.05
C PHE A 241 -12.44 20.61 19.29
N ASP A 242 -13.18 21.67 18.98
CA ASP A 242 -14.29 21.60 18.01
C ASP A 242 -13.72 21.43 16.59
N ALA A 243 -12.52 22.00 16.33
CA ALA A 243 -11.74 21.82 15.11
C ALA A 243 -10.23 21.91 15.39
N CYS A 244 -9.41 21.20 14.62
CA CYS A 244 -7.96 21.30 14.71
C CYS A 244 -7.31 21.02 13.35
N THR A 245 -6.51 21.97 12.85
CA THR A 245 -5.73 21.81 11.62
C THR A 245 -4.25 22.08 11.90
N ALA A 246 -3.36 21.32 11.27
CA ALA A 246 -1.92 21.45 11.43
C ALA A 246 -1.17 21.42 10.09
N GLY A 247 -0.17 22.28 9.95
CA GLY A 247 0.64 22.36 8.72
C GLY A 247 1.61 21.21 8.51
N THR A 248 2.05 20.57 9.60
CA THR A 248 3.08 19.53 9.64
C THR A 248 2.83 18.59 10.84
N GLU A 249 3.44 17.40 10.83
CA GLU A 249 3.36 16.46 11.96
C GLU A 249 3.92 17.05 13.28
N PRO A 250 5.11 17.69 13.34
CA PRO A 250 5.57 18.35 14.57
C PRO A 250 4.62 19.46 15.05
N GLY A 251 3.96 20.16 14.12
CA GLY A 251 2.93 21.14 14.44
C GLY A 251 1.69 20.51 15.07
N ARG A 252 1.23 19.37 14.55
CA ARG A 252 0.12 18.59 15.12
C ARG A 252 0.44 18.16 16.55
N VAL A 253 1.60 17.54 16.76
CA VAL A 253 2.04 17.08 18.09
C VAL A 253 2.04 18.23 19.10
N LYS A 254 2.48 19.42 18.71
CA LYS A 254 2.51 20.62 19.56
C LYS A 254 1.11 21.12 19.95
N ILE A 255 0.20 21.23 18.99
CA ILE A 255 -1.19 21.68 19.24
C ILE A 255 -1.93 20.65 20.11
N VAL A 256 -1.80 19.37 19.80
CA VAL A 256 -2.42 18.26 20.55
C VAL A 256 -1.89 18.21 22.00
N ALA A 257 -0.58 18.39 22.19
CA ALA A 257 0.02 18.45 23.53
C ALA A 257 -0.50 19.64 24.35
N ALA A 258 -0.71 20.81 23.72
CA ALA A 258 -1.31 21.97 24.40
C ALA A 258 -2.75 21.67 24.86
N GLY A 259 -3.57 21.04 24.01
CA GLY A 259 -4.95 20.66 24.36
C GLY A 259 -5.00 19.63 25.49
N ILE A 260 -4.16 18.59 25.45
CA ILE A 260 -4.06 17.60 26.53
C ILE A 260 -3.61 18.30 27.84
N ALA A 261 -2.65 19.23 27.76
CA ALA A 261 -2.23 20.07 28.90
C ALA A 261 -3.29 21.11 29.35
N ALA A 262 -4.41 21.23 28.64
CA ALA A 262 -5.61 21.99 29.01
C ALA A 262 -6.80 21.11 29.42
N GLY A 263 -6.62 19.78 29.48
CA GLY A 263 -7.60 18.84 30.00
C GLY A 263 -8.37 18.02 28.95
N VAL A 264 -8.00 18.10 27.67
CA VAL A 264 -8.60 17.28 26.60
C VAL A 264 -8.43 15.79 26.92
N LYS A 265 -9.53 15.03 26.78
CA LYS A 265 -9.58 13.59 27.00
C LYS A 265 -9.48 12.85 25.66
N GLY A 266 -8.88 11.65 25.68
CA GLY A 266 -8.72 10.82 24.48
C GLY A 266 -7.61 11.33 23.54
N ARG A 267 -7.71 10.96 22.26
CA ARG A 267 -6.83 11.44 21.18
C ARG A 267 -7.63 12.46 20.35
N PRO A 268 -7.40 13.78 20.47
CA PRO A 268 -8.12 14.74 19.66
C PRO A 268 -7.73 14.61 18.18
N ASN A 269 -8.71 14.52 17.29
CA ASN A 269 -8.47 14.54 15.86
C ASN A 269 -7.91 15.91 15.44
N CYS A 270 -6.89 15.91 14.57
CA CYS A 270 -6.27 17.13 14.09
C CYS A 270 -5.66 16.90 12.70
N THR A 271 -6.24 17.54 11.69
CA THR A 271 -6.02 17.22 10.27
C THR A 271 -4.78 17.90 9.70
N ILE A 272 -3.99 17.18 8.89
CA ILE A 272 -2.70 17.67 8.36
C ILE A 272 -2.84 18.16 6.91
N GLY A 273 -3.15 19.45 6.75
CA GLY A 273 -3.44 20.10 5.45
C GLY A 273 -2.45 21.20 5.02
N LEU A 274 -2.49 21.54 3.73
CA LEU A 274 -1.87 22.73 3.15
C LEU A 274 -2.80 23.94 3.35
N GLY A 275 -2.28 25.16 3.18
CA GLY A 275 -3.03 26.41 3.43
C GLY A 275 -2.67 27.14 4.73
N VAL A 276 -1.62 26.70 5.44
CA VAL A 276 -1.17 27.31 6.70
C VAL A 276 -0.89 28.82 6.53
N PRO A 277 -1.49 29.70 7.35
CA PRO A 277 -1.35 31.16 7.22
C PRO A 277 0.02 31.67 7.70
N SER A 278 0.65 30.96 8.65
CA SER A 278 1.97 31.28 9.18
C SER A 278 2.72 30.01 9.63
N PRO A 279 4.05 29.93 9.48
CA PRO A 279 4.86 28.87 10.10
C PRO A 279 4.64 28.75 11.61
N ASP A 280 4.34 29.87 12.27
CA ASP A 280 4.14 29.97 13.73
C ASP A 280 2.73 29.55 14.19
N TRP A 281 1.87 29.07 13.27
CA TRP A 281 0.53 28.57 13.60
C TRP A 281 0.49 27.57 14.78
N PRO A 282 1.40 26.58 14.88
CA PRO A 282 1.42 25.67 16.03
C PRO A 282 1.82 26.32 17.36
N ASP A 283 2.49 27.48 17.33
CA ASP A 283 2.75 28.29 18.52
C ASP A 283 1.52 29.14 18.86
N ALA A 284 0.97 29.87 17.89
CA ALA A 284 -0.20 30.71 18.09
C ALA A 284 -1.40 29.94 18.66
N VAL A 285 -1.74 28.78 18.07
CA VAL A 285 -2.82 27.92 18.58
C VAL A 285 -2.50 27.39 19.98
N ALA A 286 -1.25 27.01 20.26
CA ALA A 286 -0.86 26.54 21.60
C ALA A 286 -0.95 27.65 22.67
N ARG A 287 -0.63 28.91 22.32
CA ARG A 287 -0.84 30.09 23.19
C ARG A 287 -2.32 30.34 23.43
N GLY A 288 -3.15 30.26 22.39
CA GLY A 288 -4.60 30.39 22.51
C GLY A 288 -5.23 29.33 23.43
N VAL A 289 -4.82 28.07 23.28
CA VAL A 289 -5.24 26.96 24.15
C VAL A 289 -4.81 27.20 25.61
N GLN A 290 -3.59 27.72 25.84
CA GLN A 290 -3.16 28.12 27.18
C GLN A 290 -4.02 29.26 27.74
N ALA A 291 -4.35 30.28 26.94
CA ALA A 291 -5.17 31.40 27.37
C ALA A 291 -6.56 30.94 27.86
N VAL A 292 -7.26 30.11 27.10
CA VAL A 292 -8.57 29.56 27.53
C VAL A 292 -8.43 28.72 28.81
N ARG A 293 -7.35 27.94 28.96
CA ARG A 293 -7.04 27.20 30.20
C ARG A 293 -6.84 28.12 31.42
N GLU A 294 -6.32 29.33 31.23
CA GLU A 294 -6.13 30.32 32.31
C GLU A 294 -7.38 31.16 32.61
N LEU A 295 -8.31 31.27 31.66
CA LEU A 295 -9.67 31.77 31.92
C LEU A 295 -10.51 30.74 32.68
N GLY A 296 -10.29 29.45 32.39
CA GLY A 296 -10.97 28.31 33.01
C GLY A 296 -12.29 27.92 32.33
N GLU A 297 -12.93 28.87 31.65
CA GLU A 297 -14.17 28.67 30.88
C GLU A 297 -14.18 29.68 29.70
N GLY A 298 -14.40 29.19 28.47
CA GLY A 298 -14.38 30.01 27.27
C GLY A 298 -14.09 29.24 25.97
N THR A 299 -13.89 29.99 24.89
CA THR A 299 -13.61 29.48 23.54
C THR A 299 -12.55 30.33 22.88
N ILE A 300 -11.67 29.72 22.09
CA ILE A 300 -10.82 30.43 21.12
C ILE A 300 -10.94 29.79 19.74
N THR A 301 -11.11 30.63 18.72
CA THR A 301 -11.20 30.22 17.31
C THR A 301 -10.11 30.95 16.54
N PHE A 302 -9.27 30.19 15.83
CA PHE A 302 -8.34 30.67 14.81
C PHE A 302 -8.95 30.39 13.44
N SER A 303 -8.96 31.39 12.56
CA SER A 303 -9.49 31.37 11.20
C SER A 303 -8.50 32.11 10.30
N ASP A 304 -7.60 31.37 9.65
CA ASP A 304 -6.41 31.89 8.98
C ASP A 304 -5.59 32.83 9.90
N ALA A 305 -5.63 34.14 9.67
CA ALA A 305 -4.93 35.14 10.49
C ALA A 305 -5.75 35.63 11.71
N ASP A 306 -7.07 35.50 11.67
CA ASP A 306 -7.95 36.09 12.67
C ASP A 306 -8.18 35.15 13.86
N VAL A 307 -8.16 35.73 15.06
CA VAL A 307 -8.20 34.98 16.33
C VAL A 307 -9.28 35.56 17.23
N THR A 308 -10.35 34.82 17.45
CA THR A 308 -11.50 35.26 18.27
C THR A 308 -11.54 34.51 19.59
N LEU A 309 -11.30 35.23 20.70
CA LEU A 309 -11.35 34.75 22.09
C LEU A 309 -12.65 35.19 22.77
N VAL A 310 -13.45 34.22 23.20
CA VAL A 310 -14.75 34.42 23.85
C VAL A 310 -14.67 33.88 25.28
N ALA A 311 -14.66 34.77 26.28
CA ALA A 311 -14.67 34.37 27.68
C ALA A 311 -16.09 34.25 28.23
N ALA A 312 -16.33 33.25 29.08
CA ALA A 312 -17.64 33.06 29.69
C ALA A 312 -18.02 34.18 30.68
N ALA A 313 -19.32 34.37 30.90
CA ALA A 313 -19.86 35.40 31.79
C ALA A 313 -19.32 35.30 33.24
N SER A 314 -19.00 34.08 33.67
CA SER A 314 -18.42 33.67 34.96
C SER A 314 -17.04 34.27 35.26
N VAL A 315 -16.22 34.52 34.24
CA VAL A 315 -14.79 34.89 34.38
C VAL A 315 -14.63 36.27 35.01
N GLU A 316 -13.75 36.43 36.00
CA GLU A 316 -13.47 37.74 36.59
C GLU A 316 -12.82 38.69 35.57
N GLN A 317 -13.32 39.93 35.48
CA GLN A 317 -12.84 40.92 34.51
C GLN A 317 -11.32 41.14 34.60
N GLN A 318 -10.76 41.20 35.81
CA GLN A 318 -9.31 41.35 35.99
C GLN A 318 -8.50 40.15 35.47
N ASN A 319 -9.06 38.94 35.49
CA ASN A 319 -8.39 37.77 34.89
C ASN A 319 -8.51 37.80 33.36
N PHE A 320 -9.67 38.19 32.83
CA PHE A 320 -9.87 38.39 31.39
C PHE A 320 -8.91 39.46 30.83
N ASP A 321 -8.91 40.67 31.40
CA ASP A 321 -8.05 41.78 30.97
C ASP A 321 -6.56 41.41 30.99
N ARG A 322 -6.13 40.60 31.98
CA ARG A 322 -4.77 40.04 32.05
C ARG A 322 -4.49 39.07 30.90
N VAL A 323 -5.30 38.02 30.78
CA VAL A 323 -5.06 36.93 29.82
C VAL A 323 -5.15 37.42 28.38
N VAL A 324 -6.04 38.38 28.09
CA VAL A 324 -6.10 39.04 26.78
C VAL A 324 -4.79 39.78 26.49
N GLY A 325 -4.30 40.62 27.42
CA GLY A 325 -3.06 41.37 27.21
C GLY A 325 -1.79 40.51 27.19
N GLU A 326 -1.79 39.36 27.86
CA GLU A 326 -0.70 38.37 27.78
C GLU A 326 -0.76 37.60 26.45
N LEU A 327 -1.95 37.22 25.97
CA LEU A 327 -2.12 36.57 24.66
C LEU A 327 -1.79 37.51 23.49
N GLU A 328 -2.22 38.77 23.55
CA GLU A 328 -1.91 39.81 22.54
C GLU A 328 -0.39 40.08 22.44
N ALA A 329 0.36 39.87 23.53
CA ALA A 329 1.82 40.02 23.57
C ALA A 329 2.60 38.75 23.15
N ASP A 330 2.00 37.56 23.34
CA ASP A 330 2.60 36.26 22.98
C ASP A 330 2.24 35.79 21.55
N LEU A 331 1.24 36.40 20.90
CA LEU A 331 0.86 36.11 19.51
C LEU A 331 1.83 36.75 18.50
N PRO A 332 2.24 36.04 17.42
CA PRO A 332 3.02 36.64 16.33
C PRO A 332 2.27 37.77 15.59
N GLU A 333 2.98 38.79 15.11
CA GLU A 333 2.42 40.02 14.49
C GLU A 333 1.45 39.80 13.30
N VAL A 334 1.40 38.59 12.73
CA VAL A 334 0.50 38.21 11.64
C VAL A 334 -0.93 37.88 12.12
N PHE A 335 -1.15 37.69 13.42
CA PHE A 335 -2.44 37.27 13.97
C PHE A 335 -3.24 38.43 14.59
N SER A 336 -4.52 38.56 14.22
CA SER A 336 -5.44 39.60 14.71
C SER A 336 -6.28 39.09 15.88
N LEU A 337 -5.97 39.50 17.12
CA LEU A 337 -6.77 39.12 18.30
C LEU A 337 -8.01 40.00 18.46
N HIS A 338 -9.17 39.40 18.23
CA HIS A 338 -10.46 39.89 18.73
C HIS A 338 -10.79 39.19 20.05
N SER A 339 -11.15 39.96 21.07
CA SER A 339 -11.58 39.41 22.37
C SER A 339 -12.92 39.99 22.80
N THR A 340 -13.76 39.12 23.37
CA THR A 340 -15.06 39.47 23.91
C THR A 340 -15.38 38.61 25.14
N LYS A 341 -16.35 39.05 25.93
CA LYS A 341 -16.87 38.31 27.08
C LYS A 341 -18.38 38.25 26.97
N THR A 342 -18.96 37.06 27.06
CA THR A 342 -20.40 36.85 26.94
C THR A 342 -21.16 37.57 28.06
N GLU A 343 -22.22 38.31 27.72
CA GLU A 343 -23.17 38.85 28.71
C GLU A 343 -24.07 37.72 29.24
N GLY A 344 -24.36 37.71 30.54
CA GLY A 344 -24.99 36.56 31.21
C GLY A 344 -26.44 36.28 30.78
N GLU A 345 -26.74 35.00 30.53
CA GLU A 345 -28.05 34.41 30.20
C GLU A 345 -29.01 35.29 29.36
N ALA A 346 -28.98 35.09 28.03
CA ALA A 346 -30.00 35.62 27.13
C ALA A 346 -31.41 35.18 27.57
N ALA A 347 -32.25 36.16 27.94
CA ALA A 347 -33.54 35.90 28.58
C ALA A 347 -34.54 35.15 27.67
N GLU A 348 -35.36 34.28 28.27
CA GLU A 348 -36.44 33.56 27.58
C GLU A 348 -37.33 34.51 26.75
N GLY A 349 -37.34 34.35 25.43
CA GLY A 349 -38.17 35.14 24.50
C GLY A 349 -37.48 35.62 23.22
N THR A 350 -36.15 35.51 23.17
CA THR A 350 -35.31 35.73 21.98
C THR A 350 -35.87 35.02 20.74
N PRO A 351 -35.84 35.62 19.52
CA PRO A 351 -36.24 34.92 18.31
C PRO A 351 -35.29 33.75 18.03
N GLU A 352 -35.87 32.58 17.80
CA GLU A 352 -35.17 31.32 17.53
C GLU A 352 -35.57 30.77 16.16
N PHE A 353 -34.61 30.18 15.47
CA PHE A 353 -34.82 29.22 14.39
C PHE A 353 -34.23 27.86 14.82
N MET A 354 -34.90 26.77 14.48
CA MET A 354 -34.50 25.42 14.90
C MET A 354 -34.71 24.42 13.75
N ALA A 355 -33.68 23.65 13.43
CA ALA A 355 -33.75 22.50 12.53
C ALA A 355 -33.33 21.24 13.28
N THR A 356 -34.17 20.21 13.30
CA THR A 356 -33.87 18.92 13.96
C THR A 356 -33.78 17.82 12.92
N LEU A 357 -32.69 17.06 12.91
CA LEU A 357 -32.47 15.85 12.12
C LEU A 357 -32.63 14.63 13.02
N SER A 358 -33.55 13.72 12.66
CA SER A 358 -33.73 12.45 13.36
C SER A 358 -32.84 11.33 12.77
N PRO A 359 -32.56 10.25 13.53
CA PRO A 359 -31.75 9.12 13.04
C PRO A 359 -32.32 8.42 11.80
N GLU A 360 -33.61 8.60 11.52
CA GLU A 360 -34.28 8.11 10.30
C GLU A 360 -34.09 9.05 9.08
N GLY A 361 -33.23 10.07 9.18
CA GLY A 361 -32.96 11.04 8.13
C GLY A 361 -34.03 12.12 7.94
N LEU A 362 -35.03 12.21 8.82
CA LEU A 362 -36.11 13.19 8.72
C LEU A 362 -35.69 14.53 9.32
N VAL A 363 -35.91 15.63 8.58
CA VAL A 363 -35.55 16.98 9.02
C VAL A 363 -36.78 17.84 9.26
N GLN A 364 -36.92 18.36 10.47
CA GLN A 364 -38.02 19.21 10.90
C GLN A 364 -37.51 20.63 11.18
N ILE A 365 -37.98 21.59 10.37
CA ILE A 365 -37.56 23.00 10.44
C ILE A 365 -38.67 23.87 11.03
N ARG A 366 -38.33 24.69 12.03
CA ARG A 366 -39.23 25.54 12.82
C ARG A 366 -38.59 26.91 13.10
N GLY A 367 -39.40 27.81 13.67
CA GLY A 367 -38.95 29.12 14.13
C GLY A 367 -39.30 30.24 13.16
N ARG A 368 -38.42 31.25 13.02
CA ARG A 368 -38.69 32.47 12.26
C ARG A 368 -37.71 32.66 11.08
N LEU A 369 -38.22 33.20 9.97
CA LEU A 369 -37.48 33.60 8.77
C LEU A 369 -37.93 35.00 8.33
N THR A 370 -37.09 35.76 7.64
CA THR A 370 -37.34 37.18 7.33
C THR A 370 -38.52 37.41 6.37
N ASP A 371 -38.69 36.51 5.40
CA ASP A 371 -39.60 36.65 4.26
C ASP A 371 -39.76 35.31 3.50
N GLU A 372 -40.69 35.27 2.55
CA GLU A 372 -41.04 34.07 1.79
C GLU A 372 -39.96 33.66 0.76
N GLN A 373 -39.10 34.59 0.31
CA GLN A 373 -37.97 34.24 -0.57
C GLN A 373 -36.91 33.47 0.22
N ASN A 374 -36.52 33.97 1.39
CA ASN A 374 -35.61 33.27 2.29
C ASN A 374 -36.20 31.94 2.78
N ARG A 375 -37.52 31.84 3.01
CA ARG A 375 -38.19 30.55 3.24
C ARG A 375 -38.00 29.57 2.08
N SER A 376 -38.26 30.01 0.85
CA SER A 376 -38.12 29.17 -0.35
C SER A 376 -36.68 28.67 -0.55
N ILE A 377 -35.69 29.54 -0.31
CA ILE A 377 -34.26 29.17 -0.37
C ILE A 377 -33.92 28.15 0.74
N THR A 378 -34.33 28.43 1.98
CA THR A 378 -34.12 27.54 3.15
C THR A 378 -34.70 26.15 2.91
N GLU A 379 -35.93 26.06 2.39
CA GLU A 379 -36.59 24.79 2.07
C GLU A 379 -35.93 24.06 0.89
N SER A 380 -35.44 24.81 -0.10
CA SER A 380 -34.74 24.23 -1.26
C SER A 380 -33.37 23.66 -0.88
N VAL A 381 -32.58 24.38 -0.07
CA VAL A 381 -31.27 23.92 0.43
C VAL A 381 -31.44 22.69 1.32
N ALA A 382 -32.40 22.71 2.25
CA ALA A 382 -32.69 21.55 3.09
C ALA A 382 -33.08 20.32 2.24
N ARG A 383 -33.95 20.48 1.23
CA ARG A 383 -34.34 19.36 0.35
C ARG A 383 -33.20 18.85 -0.53
N ALA A 384 -32.21 19.69 -0.85
CA ALA A 384 -31.02 19.30 -1.59
C ALA A 384 -30.03 18.50 -0.72
N ARG A 385 -29.92 18.83 0.58
CA ARG A 385 -29.04 18.10 1.53
C ARG A 385 -29.66 16.82 2.06
N PHE A 386 -30.93 16.86 2.48
CA PHE A 386 -31.59 15.76 3.21
C PHE A 386 -32.62 14.97 2.40
N GLY A 387 -32.86 15.36 1.15
CA GLY A 387 -33.83 14.72 0.25
C GLY A 387 -35.25 15.32 0.31
N ILE A 388 -35.93 15.30 -0.84
CA ILE A 388 -37.20 16.03 -1.05
C ILE A 388 -38.33 15.54 -0.12
N GLY A 389 -38.40 14.24 0.17
CA GLY A 389 -39.45 13.63 0.99
C GLY A 389 -39.25 13.79 2.51
N ASN A 390 -38.05 14.15 2.95
CA ASN A 390 -37.64 14.06 4.35
C ASN A 390 -37.77 15.40 5.10
N VAL A 391 -37.98 16.51 4.39
CA VAL A 391 -37.96 17.87 4.95
C VAL A 391 -39.36 18.39 5.23
N TYR A 392 -39.63 18.70 6.51
CA TYR A 392 -40.87 19.32 6.98
C TYR A 392 -40.65 20.77 7.41
N MET A 393 -41.13 21.72 6.59
CA MET A 393 -40.95 23.18 6.80
C MET A 393 -42.15 23.84 7.50
N ALA A 394 -41.99 24.19 8.78
CA ALA A 394 -42.99 24.84 9.62
C ALA A 394 -42.57 26.23 10.17
N ALA A 395 -41.61 26.88 9.52
CA ALA A 395 -41.20 28.24 9.85
C ALA A 395 -42.30 29.30 9.62
N ARG A 396 -42.22 30.41 10.35
CA ARG A 396 -43.07 31.60 10.24
C ARG A 396 -42.28 32.79 9.72
N LEU A 397 -42.96 33.77 9.12
CA LEU A 397 -42.32 35.01 8.68
C LEU A 397 -42.28 36.05 9.81
N ASP A 398 -41.13 36.71 9.97
CA ASP A 398 -40.89 37.80 10.92
C ASP A 398 -39.88 38.80 10.33
N ASN A 399 -40.39 39.94 9.84
CA ASN A 399 -39.58 40.99 9.23
C ASN A 399 -38.77 41.83 10.25
N SER A 400 -38.80 41.51 11.55
CA SER A 400 -38.07 42.23 12.60
C SER A 400 -36.75 41.56 13.03
N LEU A 401 -36.37 40.46 12.37
CA LEU A 401 -35.15 39.71 12.65
C LEU A 401 -33.86 40.50 12.33
N PRO A 402 -32.72 40.15 12.96
CA PRO A 402 -31.43 40.81 12.72
C PRO A 402 -30.92 40.69 11.28
N ALA A 403 -30.01 41.60 10.91
CA ALA A 403 -29.19 41.45 9.71
C ALA A 403 -28.35 40.15 9.81
N GLY A 404 -28.13 39.48 8.67
CA GLY A 404 -27.40 38.21 8.61
C GLY A 404 -28.20 36.97 9.02
N TRP A 405 -29.44 37.10 9.51
CA TRP A 405 -30.26 35.96 9.97
C TRP A 405 -30.41 34.85 8.92
N SER A 406 -30.65 35.20 7.65
CA SER A 406 -30.76 34.22 6.57
C SER A 406 -29.46 33.45 6.32
N VAL A 407 -28.31 34.09 6.49
CA VAL A 407 -27.00 33.45 6.36
C VAL A 407 -26.78 32.47 7.52
N ARG A 408 -27.06 32.90 8.76
CA ARG A 408 -27.01 31.99 9.94
C ARG A 408 -27.87 30.74 9.75
N VAL A 409 -29.10 30.91 9.22
CA VAL A 409 -30.03 29.81 8.96
C VAL A 409 -29.51 28.84 7.91
N LEU A 410 -28.90 29.33 6.82
CA LEU A 410 -28.36 28.47 5.76
C LEU A 410 -27.10 27.73 6.24
N ALA A 411 -26.18 28.41 6.90
CA ALA A 411 -25.00 27.80 7.51
C ALA A 411 -25.36 26.72 8.54
N ALA A 412 -26.39 26.96 9.37
CA ALA A 412 -26.91 25.98 10.32
C ALA A 412 -27.53 24.73 9.66
N ILE A 413 -28.17 24.87 8.50
CA ILE A 413 -28.72 23.75 7.72
C ILE A 413 -27.61 22.96 7.04
N GLU A 414 -26.58 23.63 6.51
CA GLU A 414 -25.44 22.98 5.89
C GLU A 414 -24.59 22.23 6.92
N ALA A 415 -24.26 22.86 8.04
CA ALA A 415 -23.59 22.22 9.18
C ALA A 415 -24.35 20.99 9.71
N LEU A 416 -25.69 21.06 9.81
CA LEU A 416 -26.53 19.91 10.19
C LEU A 416 -26.45 18.73 9.20
N SER A 417 -26.00 18.95 7.95
CA SER A 417 -25.87 17.89 6.94
C SER A 417 -24.60 17.04 7.03
N HIS A 418 -23.71 17.34 7.99
CA HIS A 418 -22.55 16.53 8.36
C HIS A 418 -22.80 15.65 9.61
N LEU A 419 -24.06 15.53 10.03
CA LEU A 419 -24.49 14.72 11.17
C LEU A 419 -25.47 13.64 10.71
N ASP A 420 -25.47 12.49 11.38
CA ASP A 420 -26.49 11.45 11.21
C ASP A 420 -27.77 11.80 11.99
N ASN A 421 -27.61 12.39 13.18
CA ASN A 421 -28.72 12.97 13.95
C ASN A 421 -28.28 14.19 14.75
N GLY A 422 -29.17 15.18 14.91
CA GLY A 422 -28.84 16.37 15.69
C GLY A 422 -29.88 17.48 15.67
N VAL A 423 -29.51 18.61 16.23
CA VAL A 423 -30.27 19.86 16.20
C VAL A 423 -29.36 21.04 15.95
N ALA A 424 -29.79 21.93 15.06
CA ALA A 424 -29.23 23.24 14.84
C ALA A 424 -30.18 24.30 15.39
N VAL A 425 -29.67 25.19 16.23
CA VAL A 425 -30.37 26.31 16.86
C VAL A 425 -29.70 27.61 16.42
N VAL A 426 -30.49 28.58 15.99
CA VAL A 426 -30.03 29.90 15.56
C VAL A 426 -30.71 30.99 16.39
N GLN A 427 -29.89 31.84 16.99
CA GLN A 427 -30.24 33.01 17.78
C GLN A 427 -29.61 34.28 17.14
N PRO A 428 -29.93 35.50 17.63
CA PRO A 428 -29.44 36.76 17.02
C PRO A 428 -27.93 36.90 16.94
N ASP A 429 -27.24 36.31 17.92
CA ASP A 429 -25.81 36.32 18.22
C ASP A 429 -25.17 34.94 18.04
N LEU A 430 -25.80 33.90 18.58
CA LEU A 430 -25.30 32.52 18.62
C LEU A 430 -25.87 31.61 17.51
N VAL A 431 -25.02 30.76 16.92
CA VAL A 431 -25.42 29.52 16.21
C VAL A 431 -24.92 28.30 16.99
N GLU A 432 -25.81 27.38 17.33
CA GLU A 432 -25.46 26.21 18.14
C GLU A 432 -25.89 24.91 17.45
N LEU A 433 -24.93 23.99 17.27
CA LEU A 433 -25.15 22.67 16.69
C LEU A 433 -24.83 21.59 17.72
N ARG A 434 -25.76 20.65 17.93
CA ARG A 434 -25.54 19.48 18.81
C ARG A 434 -25.98 18.19 18.13
N GLY A 435 -25.21 17.12 18.24
CA GLY A 435 -25.61 15.85 17.63
C GLY A 435 -24.57 14.73 17.68
N ARG A 436 -24.78 13.70 16.86
CA ARG A 436 -23.89 12.55 16.72
C ARG A 436 -23.65 12.23 15.24
N THR A 437 -22.49 11.64 14.96
CA THR A 437 -22.02 11.38 13.59
C THR A 437 -21.05 10.19 13.56
N GLY A 438 -21.10 9.39 12.50
CA GLY A 438 -20.12 8.34 12.20
C GLY A 438 -18.82 8.84 11.56
N ASP A 439 -18.70 10.14 11.27
CA ASP A 439 -17.50 10.75 10.66
C ASP A 439 -16.62 11.45 11.70
N GLU A 440 -15.43 10.90 11.97
CA GLU A 440 -14.41 11.50 12.86
C GLU A 440 -13.97 12.93 12.43
N GLY A 441 -14.14 13.30 11.17
CA GLY A 441 -13.81 14.62 10.61
C GLY A 441 -14.93 15.65 10.74
N ALA A 442 -16.18 15.24 10.96
CA ALA A 442 -17.35 16.09 10.79
C ALA A 442 -17.34 17.34 11.69
N SER A 443 -16.90 17.25 12.95
CA SER A 443 -16.84 18.43 13.85
C SER A 443 -15.92 19.54 13.30
N ALA A 444 -14.80 19.16 12.67
CA ALA A 444 -13.87 20.11 12.07
C ALA A 444 -14.45 20.74 10.80
N GLU A 445 -15.10 19.94 9.95
CA GLU A 445 -15.75 20.43 8.73
C GLU A 445 -16.97 21.33 9.03
N ILE A 446 -17.78 20.96 10.02
CA ILE A 446 -18.86 21.78 10.58
C ILE A 446 -18.33 23.13 11.04
N SER A 447 -17.23 23.14 11.81
CA SER A 447 -16.62 24.38 12.28
C SER A 447 -16.06 25.22 11.13
N ARG A 448 -15.47 24.59 10.10
CA ARG A 448 -14.97 25.25 8.89
C ARG A 448 -16.10 25.92 8.12
N VAL A 449 -17.20 25.21 7.87
CA VAL A 449 -18.43 25.71 7.22
C VAL A 449 -19.04 26.88 8.00
N LEU A 450 -19.10 26.77 9.34
CA LEU A 450 -19.63 27.85 10.18
C LEU A 450 -18.72 29.08 10.17
N SER A 451 -17.39 28.95 10.29
CA SER A 451 -16.48 30.09 10.14
C SER A 451 -16.59 30.75 8.76
N GLU A 452 -16.54 29.96 7.69
CA GLU A 452 -16.59 30.43 6.30
C GLU A 452 -17.89 31.19 5.97
N GLN A 453 -19.05 30.70 6.43
CA GLN A 453 -20.34 31.30 6.11
C GLN A 453 -20.79 32.40 7.09
N LEU A 454 -20.38 32.36 8.36
CA LEU A 454 -20.77 33.36 9.36
C LEU A 454 -19.81 34.55 9.46
N GLY A 455 -18.53 34.34 9.15
CA GLY A 455 -17.44 35.28 9.38
C GLY A 455 -16.94 35.29 10.83
N ASP A 456 -15.70 35.72 10.99
CA ASP A 456 -14.80 35.40 12.11
C ASP A 456 -15.20 36.05 13.47
N ALA A 457 -16.19 36.94 13.43
CA ALA A 457 -16.72 37.69 14.57
C ALA A 457 -18.09 37.21 15.07
N GLN A 458 -18.53 36.00 14.69
CA GLN A 458 -19.82 35.43 15.12
C GLN A 458 -19.65 34.27 16.09
N ASP A 459 -20.39 34.32 17.21
CA ASP A 459 -20.41 33.23 18.18
C ASP A 459 -21.12 32.00 17.60
N PHE A 460 -20.43 30.86 17.67
CA PHE A 460 -21.04 29.55 17.44
C PHE A 460 -20.54 28.49 18.45
N ARG A 461 -21.27 27.38 18.55
CA ARG A 461 -20.95 26.20 19.39
C ARG A 461 -21.18 24.90 18.63
N VAL A 462 -20.27 23.94 18.78
CA VAL A 462 -20.33 22.62 18.13
C VAL A 462 -20.17 21.54 19.19
N ASN A 463 -21.28 20.96 19.65
CA ASN A 463 -21.28 19.87 20.62
C ASN A 463 -21.64 18.58 19.88
N VAL A 464 -20.70 18.11 19.07
CA VAL A 464 -20.84 16.95 18.18
C VAL A 464 -20.00 15.80 18.73
N ALA A 465 -20.64 14.66 18.99
CA ALA A 465 -19.98 13.45 19.45
C ALA A 465 -19.85 12.43 18.31
N TYR A 466 -18.64 11.92 18.09
CA TYR A 466 -18.45 10.69 17.31
C TYR A 466 -19.25 9.54 17.94
N ASP A 467 -19.84 8.68 17.11
CA ASP A 467 -20.48 7.45 17.53
C ASP A 467 -20.02 6.31 16.63
N GLU A 468 -19.20 5.42 17.19
CA GLU A 468 -18.62 4.25 16.50
C GLU A 468 -19.71 3.34 15.89
N ALA A 469 -20.89 3.28 16.52
CA ALA A 469 -22.06 2.55 16.02
C ALA A 469 -22.77 3.22 14.82
N LEU A 470 -22.35 4.42 14.41
CA LEU A 470 -22.80 5.12 13.21
C LEU A 470 -21.71 5.14 12.12
N ASP A 471 -20.46 4.78 12.45
CA ASP A 471 -19.36 4.70 11.48
C ASP A 471 -19.53 3.45 10.58
N PRO A 472 -19.69 3.61 9.25
CA PRO A 472 -19.81 2.49 8.33
C PRO A 472 -18.55 1.61 8.24
N LYS A 473 -17.39 2.07 8.75
CA LYS A 473 -16.12 1.35 8.78
C LYS A 473 -15.91 0.60 10.09
N ALA A 474 -16.24 1.21 11.23
CA ALA A 474 -16.11 0.56 12.54
C ALA A 474 -17.17 -0.54 12.77
N SER A 475 -18.20 -0.60 11.93
CA SER A 475 -19.18 -1.69 11.89
C SER A 475 -18.63 -3.03 11.32
N LEU A 476 -17.38 -3.06 10.83
CA LEU A 476 -16.71 -4.27 10.36
C LEU A 476 -16.01 -4.98 11.56
N PRO A 477 -16.07 -6.32 11.70
CA PRO A 477 -15.45 -7.01 12.84
C PRO A 477 -13.92 -6.90 12.85
N SER A 478 -13.29 -7.06 14.03
CA SER A 478 -11.84 -7.06 14.15
C SER A 478 -11.17 -8.21 13.37
N PRO A 479 -9.87 -8.10 13.02
CA PRO A 479 -9.11 -9.21 12.44
C PRO A 479 -9.24 -10.52 13.23
N GLU A 480 -9.15 -10.43 14.56
CA GLU A 480 -9.28 -11.54 15.50
C GLU A 480 -10.70 -12.09 15.54
N GLU A 481 -11.72 -11.23 15.53
CA GLU A 481 -13.13 -11.61 15.52
C GLU A 481 -13.53 -12.31 14.22
N CYS A 482 -13.08 -11.78 13.07
CA CYS A 482 -13.22 -12.42 11.76
C CYS A 482 -12.65 -13.84 11.75
N VAL A 483 -11.40 -14.01 12.21
CA VAL A 483 -10.77 -15.34 12.29
C VAL A 483 -11.49 -16.25 13.31
N ALA A 484 -12.03 -15.70 14.40
CA ALA A 484 -12.83 -16.47 15.35
C ALA A 484 -14.15 -16.99 14.74
N MET A 485 -14.92 -16.13 14.06
CA MET A 485 -16.18 -16.48 13.40
C MET A 485 -15.98 -17.53 12.30
N ILE A 486 -14.88 -17.44 11.54
CA ILE A 486 -14.50 -18.43 10.52
C ILE A 486 -14.21 -19.79 11.17
N ASN A 487 -13.40 -19.82 12.23
CA ASN A 487 -13.06 -21.08 12.92
C ASN A 487 -14.25 -21.68 13.69
N GLU A 488 -15.17 -20.86 14.21
CA GLU A 488 -16.45 -21.34 14.79
C GLU A 488 -17.31 -22.01 13.72
N THR A 489 -17.45 -21.40 12.53
CA THR A 489 -18.14 -21.97 11.37
C THR A 489 -17.56 -23.33 10.95
N ILE A 490 -16.22 -23.45 10.95
CA ILE A 490 -15.50 -24.71 10.65
C ILE A 490 -15.69 -25.76 11.76
N ALA A 491 -15.87 -25.34 13.01
CA ALA A 491 -16.13 -26.24 14.14
C ALA A 491 -17.57 -26.79 14.13
N GLU A 492 -18.55 -26.03 13.60
CA GLU A 492 -19.93 -26.51 13.42
C GLU A 492 -20.07 -27.50 12.24
N GLU A 493 -19.59 -27.14 11.04
CA GLU A 493 -19.62 -28.03 9.87
C GLU A 493 -18.29 -28.01 9.11
N LYS A 494 -17.40 -28.97 9.42
CA LYS A 494 -16.04 -29.08 8.85
C LYS A 494 -15.99 -29.01 7.31
N ILE A 495 -14.91 -28.40 6.82
CA ILE A 495 -14.45 -28.56 5.44
C ILE A 495 -13.92 -30.00 5.23
N THR A 496 -14.68 -30.81 4.51
CA THR A 496 -14.40 -32.22 4.21
C THR A 496 -13.91 -32.42 2.78
N PHE A 497 -13.07 -33.43 2.58
CA PHE A 497 -12.47 -33.80 1.30
C PHE A 497 -12.61 -35.31 1.08
N ALA A 498 -12.87 -35.73 -0.16
CA ALA A 498 -12.96 -37.15 -0.47
C ALA A 498 -11.63 -37.90 -0.16
N PRO A 499 -11.65 -39.21 0.16
CA PRO A 499 -10.44 -39.97 0.53
C PRO A 499 -9.35 -39.93 -0.55
N GLY A 500 -8.15 -39.48 -0.17
CA GLY A 500 -7.02 -39.29 -1.11
C GLY A 500 -7.21 -38.14 -2.11
N SER A 501 -8.25 -37.31 -1.95
CA SER A 501 -8.56 -36.20 -2.85
C SER A 501 -8.30 -34.83 -2.21
N VAL A 502 -8.18 -33.85 -3.10
CA VAL A 502 -8.12 -32.40 -2.86
C VAL A 502 -9.44 -31.71 -3.22
N GLU A 503 -10.38 -32.46 -3.81
CA GLU A 503 -11.74 -32.01 -4.12
C GLU A 503 -12.56 -31.89 -2.84
N ILE A 504 -13.12 -30.70 -2.62
CA ILE A 504 -13.97 -30.37 -1.48
C ILE A 504 -15.34 -31.03 -1.68
N GLU A 505 -15.85 -31.71 -0.67
CA GLU A 505 -17.15 -32.39 -0.78
C GLU A 505 -18.29 -31.37 -0.89
N ALA A 506 -19.31 -31.68 -1.70
CA ALA A 506 -20.43 -30.77 -1.97
C ALA A 506 -21.19 -30.29 -0.70
N ARG A 507 -21.04 -30.99 0.43
CA ARG A 507 -21.56 -30.57 1.74
C ARG A 507 -20.74 -29.42 2.35
N ALA A 508 -19.41 -29.54 2.32
CA ALA A 508 -18.49 -28.49 2.76
C ALA A 508 -18.52 -27.23 1.88
N GLY A 509 -19.16 -27.31 0.71
CA GLY A 509 -19.53 -26.13 -0.08
C GLY A 509 -20.29 -25.09 0.75
N ASN A 510 -21.27 -25.53 1.56
CA ASN A 510 -22.05 -24.66 2.45
C ASN A 510 -21.17 -23.94 3.49
N THR A 511 -20.19 -24.65 4.08
CA THR A 511 -19.24 -24.06 5.02
C THR A 511 -18.43 -22.96 4.35
N ILE A 512 -17.98 -23.17 3.12
CA ILE A 512 -17.18 -22.19 2.38
C ILE A 512 -18.06 -21.04 1.87
N ASP A 513 -19.37 -21.27 1.62
CA ASP A 513 -20.34 -20.18 1.40
C ASP A 513 -20.46 -19.29 2.65
N ALA A 514 -20.64 -19.88 3.85
CA ALA A 514 -20.74 -19.15 5.11
C ALA A 514 -19.45 -18.41 5.50
N ILE A 515 -18.27 -19.05 5.34
CA ILE A 515 -16.96 -18.40 5.52
C ILE A 515 -16.79 -17.23 4.54
N ALA A 516 -17.26 -17.38 3.29
CA ALA A 516 -17.23 -16.31 2.31
C ALA A 516 -18.23 -15.18 2.62
N ASP A 517 -19.38 -15.46 3.23
CA ASP A 517 -20.29 -14.41 3.70
C ASP A 517 -19.65 -13.61 4.84
N ILE A 518 -19.04 -14.27 5.84
CA ILE A 518 -18.26 -13.60 6.90
C ILE A 518 -17.14 -12.73 6.31
N LEU A 519 -16.37 -13.27 5.36
CA LEU A 519 -15.25 -12.56 4.73
C LEU A 519 -15.63 -11.39 3.78
N LYS A 520 -16.93 -11.13 3.55
CA LYS A 520 -17.39 -9.90 2.85
C LYS A 520 -17.59 -8.73 3.80
N ASP A 521 -17.99 -9.04 5.04
CA ASP A 521 -18.28 -8.06 6.08
C ASP A 521 -17.03 -7.81 6.97
N CYS A 522 -15.96 -8.58 6.76
CA CYS A 522 -14.62 -8.34 7.32
C CYS A 522 -13.85 -7.24 6.58
N ALA A 523 -12.94 -6.57 7.30
CA ALA A 523 -11.87 -5.81 6.69
C ALA A 523 -10.89 -6.71 5.89
N ASP A 524 -9.99 -6.11 5.11
CA ASP A 524 -8.97 -6.83 4.34
C ASP A 524 -7.86 -7.35 5.27
N VAL A 525 -8.08 -8.55 5.83
CA VAL A 525 -7.31 -9.11 6.95
C VAL A 525 -6.27 -10.13 6.47
N PRO A 526 -4.99 -9.96 6.86
CA PRO A 526 -3.93 -10.96 6.69
C PRO A 526 -4.24 -12.31 7.38
N MET A 527 -4.41 -13.38 6.59
CA MET A 527 -4.67 -14.74 7.10
C MET A 527 -3.80 -15.83 6.45
N GLU A 528 -3.56 -16.91 7.18
CA GLU A 528 -3.10 -18.20 6.63
C GLU A 528 -4.20 -19.26 6.76
N ILE A 529 -4.37 -20.02 5.69
CA ILE A 529 -5.17 -21.25 5.63
C ILE A 529 -4.24 -22.44 5.90
N GLY A 530 -4.29 -22.95 7.13
CA GLY A 530 -3.49 -24.10 7.58
C GLY A 530 -4.15 -25.43 7.21
N GLY A 531 -3.49 -26.24 6.38
CA GLY A 531 -3.92 -27.58 6.01
C GLY A 531 -3.22 -28.67 6.82
N HIS A 532 -3.97 -29.64 7.34
CA HIS A 532 -3.47 -30.72 8.19
C HIS A 532 -4.02 -32.10 7.80
N THR A 533 -3.26 -33.15 8.13
CA THR A 533 -3.59 -34.57 7.88
C THR A 533 -3.37 -35.41 9.14
N ASP A 534 -3.90 -36.64 9.12
CA ASP A 534 -3.51 -37.68 10.08
C ASP A 534 -2.24 -38.42 9.62
N SER A 535 -1.65 -39.22 10.52
CA SER A 535 -0.41 -39.97 10.24
C SER A 535 -0.63 -41.28 9.45
N GLN A 536 -1.48 -41.29 8.42
CA GLN A 536 -1.68 -42.43 7.50
C GLN A 536 -1.14 -42.14 6.10
N GLY A 537 0.18 -41.97 6.00
CA GLY A 537 0.86 -41.78 4.73
C GLY A 537 2.37 -41.95 4.85
N SER A 538 3.09 -41.37 3.88
CA SER A 538 4.48 -40.92 4.07
C SER A 538 4.47 -39.42 4.28
N GLU A 539 5.39 -38.92 5.11
CA GLU A 539 5.51 -37.50 5.49
C GLU A 539 5.42 -36.55 4.28
N ASP A 540 6.21 -36.78 3.23
CA ASP A 540 6.18 -36.00 1.98
C ASP A 540 4.80 -35.93 1.31
N LEU A 541 4.06 -37.06 1.33
CA LEU A 541 2.75 -37.19 0.68
C LEU A 541 1.67 -36.52 1.52
N ASN A 542 1.76 -36.64 2.84
CA ASN A 542 0.87 -35.97 3.78
C ASN A 542 1.09 -34.44 3.72
N LYS A 543 2.34 -33.98 3.66
CA LYS A 543 2.68 -32.57 3.46
C LYS A 543 2.14 -32.04 2.13
N ALA A 544 2.40 -32.72 1.01
CA ALA A 544 1.87 -32.35 -0.31
C ALA A 544 0.33 -32.34 -0.35
N LEU A 545 -0.35 -33.35 0.21
CA LEU A 545 -1.81 -33.42 0.27
C LEU A 545 -2.40 -32.29 1.12
N SER A 546 -1.78 -31.97 2.26
CA SER A 546 -2.22 -30.89 3.14
C SER A 546 -2.11 -29.51 2.46
N GLN A 547 -1.01 -29.25 1.75
CA GLN A 547 -0.81 -28.01 0.98
C GLN A 547 -1.84 -27.89 -0.14
N GLN A 548 -2.08 -28.96 -0.90
CA GLN A 548 -3.07 -28.94 -1.99
C GLN A 548 -4.50 -28.73 -1.46
N ARG A 549 -4.82 -29.24 -0.26
CA ARG A 549 -6.12 -28.99 0.40
C ARG A 549 -6.28 -27.55 0.88
N ALA A 550 -5.24 -26.94 1.46
CA ALA A 550 -5.25 -25.52 1.80
C ALA A 550 -5.43 -24.66 0.53
N ASN A 551 -4.72 -24.99 -0.55
CA ASN A 551 -4.88 -24.35 -1.86
C ASN A 551 -6.31 -24.51 -2.43
N SER A 552 -6.95 -25.69 -2.26
CA SER A 552 -8.34 -25.89 -2.68
C SER A 552 -9.33 -24.97 -1.94
N VAL A 553 -9.12 -24.73 -0.64
CA VAL A 553 -9.98 -23.79 0.12
C VAL A 553 -9.76 -22.36 -0.32
N LEU A 554 -8.50 -21.95 -0.51
CA LEU A 554 -8.13 -20.63 -1.05
C LEU A 554 -8.83 -20.39 -2.41
N ASN A 555 -8.74 -21.36 -3.32
CA ASN A 555 -9.39 -21.31 -4.64
C ASN A 555 -10.93 -21.32 -4.53
N ALA A 556 -11.51 -22.00 -3.54
CA ALA A 556 -12.95 -22.03 -3.33
C ALA A 556 -13.52 -20.73 -2.73
N LEU A 557 -12.72 -19.98 -1.97
CA LEU A 557 -13.04 -18.62 -1.52
C LEU A 557 -12.87 -17.60 -2.66
N LEU A 558 -11.79 -17.70 -3.44
CA LEU A 558 -11.59 -16.91 -4.66
C LEU A 558 -12.76 -17.05 -5.64
N ALA A 559 -13.26 -18.28 -5.86
CA ALA A 559 -14.43 -18.55 -6.70
C ALA A 559 -15.72 -17.87 -6.20
N ARG A 560 -15.77 -17.46 -4.93
CA ARG A 560 -16.88 -16.72 -4.29
C ARG A 560 -16.64 -15.19 -4.27
N ARG A 561 -15.60 -14.72 -4.95
CA ARG A 561 -15.14 -13.32 -5.03
C ARG A 561 -14.65 -12.75 -3.69
N ILE A 562 -14.07 -13.60 -2.85
CA ILE A 562 -13.35 -13.16 -1.66
C ILE A 562 -11.95 -12.72 -2.05
N LEU A 563 -11.47 -11.64 -1.42
CA LEU A 563 -10.14 -11.12 -1.63
C LEU A 563 -9.12 -12.05 -0.96
N THR A 564 -8.29 -12.72 -1.76
CA THR A 564 -7.26 -13.65 -1.26
C THR A 564 -5.83 -13.12 -1.43
N SER A 565 -5.64 -11.83 -1.71
CA SER A 565 -4.32 -11.20 -1.83
C SER A 565 -3.55 -11.23 -0.50
N ASN A 566 -4.26 -11.02 0.60
CA ASN A 566 -3.77 -11.11 1.96
C ASN A 566 -4.00 -12.50 2.60
N MET A 567 -4.12 -13.55 1.76
CA MET A 567 -4.28 -14.93 2.23
C MET A 567 -3.22 -15.85 1.65
N ILE A 568 -2.48 -16.54 2.52
CA ILE A 568 -1.58 -17.63 2.13
C ILE A 568 -2.18 -18.99 2.50
N ALA A 569 -1.76 -20.03 1.80
CA ALA A 569 -2.14 -21.41 2.11
C ALA A 569 -0.88 -22.19 2.49
N HIS A 570 -0.90 -22.93 3.60
CA HIS A 570 0.26 -23.67 4.09
C HIS A 570 -0.08 -25.11 4.49
N GLY A 571 0.70 -26.08 4.02
CA GLY A 571 0.55 -27.51 4.34
C GLY A 571 1.48 -28.00 5.44
N TYR A 572 0.93 -28.29 6.61
CA TYR A 572 1.66 -28.82 7.77
C TYR A 572 1.76 -30.35 7.82
N GLY A 573 1.12 -31.07 6.89
CA GLY A 573 1.13 -32.52 6.85
C GLY A 573 0.61 -33.14 8.15
N GLU A 574 1.41 -34.01 8.77
CA GLU A 574 1.10 -34.64 10.07
C GLU A 574 1.89 -34.02 11.23
N GLU A 575 2.61 -32.91 11.00
CA GLU A 575 3.56 -32.31 11.96
C GLU A 575 2.88 -31.68 13.17
N GLN A 576 1.60 -31.31 13.07
CA GLN A 576 0.83 -30.62 14.11
C GLN A 576 -0.49 -31.34 14.47
N PRO A 577 -0.42 -32.53 15.12
CA PRO A 577 -1.59 -33.29 15.53
C PRO A 577 -2.24 -32.70 16.80
N ILE A 578 -3.54 -32.46 16.75
CA ILE A 578 -4.35 -32.00 17.90
C ILE A 578 -4.98 -33.16 18.71
N ALA A 579 -4.93 -34.39 18.18
CA ALA A 579 -5.48 -35.59 18.81
C ALA A 579 -4.66 -36.87 18.48
N SER A 580 -4.92 -37.97 19.21
CA SER A 580 -4.19 -39.23 19.00
C SER A 580 -4.56 -39.92 17.68
N ASN A 581 -3.57 -39.99 16.77
CA ASN A 581 -3.62 -40.73 15.51
C ASN A 581 -3.88 -42.24 15.66
N GLU A 582 -3.81 -42.81 16.87
CA GLU A 582 -4.16 -44.22 17.12
C GLU A 582 -5.66 -44.48 16.90
N THR A 583 -6.51 -43.49 17.20
CA THR A 583 -7.97 -43.61 17.16
C THR A 583 -8.54 -42.98 15.88
N GLU A 584 -9.63 -43.54 15.33
CA GLU A 584 -10.26 -42.94 14.14
C GLU A 584 -10.82 -41.54 14.43
N ALA A 585 -11.36 -41.32 15.63
CA ALA A 585 -11.83 -40.00 16.06
C ALA A 585 -10.70 -38.96 16.15
N GLY A 586 -9.49 -39.39 16.57
CA GLY A 586 -8.32 -38.51 16.64
C GLY A 586 -7.68 -38.26 15.27
N ARG A 587 -7.62 -39.26 14.38
CA ARG A 587 -7.27 -39.05 12.97
C ARG A 587 -8.23 -38.08 12.30
N GLU A 588 -9.53 -38.29 12.50
CA GLU A 588 -10.57 -37.39 12.00
C GLU A 588 -10.44 -35.96 12.56
N ALA A 589 -10.00 -35.76 13.81
CA ALA A 589 -9.69 -34.43 14.32
C ALA A 589 -8.43 -33.80 13.70
N ASN A 590 -7.40 -34.60 13.40
CA ASN A 590 -6.17 -34.11 12.76
C ASN A 590 -6.36 -33.75 11.28
N ARG A 591 -7.28 -34.43 10.58
CA ARG A 591 -7.78 -34.04 9.25
C ARG A 591 -8.62 -32.76 9.35
N ARG A 592 -7.96 -31.59 9.30
CA ARG A 592 -8.60 -30.27 9.45
C ARG A 592 -8.04 -29.21 8.49
N ILE A 593 -8.84 -28.16 8.32
CA ILE A 593 -8.42 -26.85 7.84
C ILE A 593 -8.60 -25.88 9.02
N GLU A 594 -7.71 -24.92 9.19
CA GLU A 594 -7.82 -23.85 10.18
C GLU A 594 -7.41 -22.51 9.56
N PHE A 595 -7.92 -21.41 10.10
CA PHE A 595 -7.52 -20.06 9.71
C PHE A 595 -6.80 -19.40 10.87
N ARG A 596 -5.65 -18.76 10.62
CA ARG A 596 -4.93 -17.94 11.61
C ARG A 596 -4.60 -16.57 11.05
N LEU A 597 -4.44 -15.57 11.92
CA LEU A 597 -3.83 -14.30 11.53
C LEU A 597 -2.34 -14.48 11.21
N ILE A 598 -1.84 -13.64 10.32
CA ILE A 598 -0.42 -13.53 9.97
C ILE A 598 0.01 -12.06 9.92
N THR A 599 1.31 -11.82 10.04
CA THR A 599 1.91 -10.49 9.87
C THR A 599 2.14 -10.16 8.39
N GLU A 600 2.28 -8.86 8.07
CA GLU A 600 2.77 -8.41 6.75
C GLU A 600 4.12 -9.04 6.36
N ARG A 601 4.96 -9.39 7.34
CA ARG A 601 6.26 -10.03 7.14
C ARG A 601 6.12 -11.48 6.67
N GLU A 602 5.19 -12.23 7.27
CA GLU A 602 4.80 -13.57 6.83
C GLU A 602 4.15 -13.53 5.43
N LEU A 603 3.25 -12.58 5.17
CA LEU A 603 2.67 -12.35 3.83
C LEU A 603 3.73 -12.13 2.74
N LYS A 604 4.80 -11.41 3.06
CA LYS A 604 5.90 -11.10 2.14
C LYS A 604 6.90 -12.25 1.97
N GLY A 605 6.78 -13.31 2.77
CA GLY A 605 7.70 -14.45 2.76
C GLY A 605 9.10 -14.12 3.30
N GLU A 606 9.21 -13.08 4.14
CA GLU A 606 10.48 -12.66 4.72
C GLU A 606 10.87 -13.60 5.87
N PRO A 607 12.12 -14.10 5.93
CA PRO A 607 12.52 -15.08 6.93
C PRO A 607 12.49 -14.48 8.34
N LEU A 608 11.81 -15.17 9.27
CA LEU A 608 11.80 -14.81 10.68
C LEU A 608 13.22 -14.92 11.25
N ILE A 609 13.74 -13.81 11.78
CA ILE A 609 14.99 -13.81 12.55
C ILE A 609 14.68 -14.37 13.93
N GLU A 610 15.25 -15.52 14.27
CA GLU A 610 15.08 -16.16 15.59
C GLU A 610 15.59 -15.23 16.70
N GLY A 611 14.66 -14.56 17.39
CA GLY A 611 14.97 -13.61 18.47
C GLY A 611 14.00 -12.43 18.60
N GLU A 612 13.24 -12.07 17.55
CA GLU A 612 12.15 -11.11 17.68
C GLU A 612 10.90 -11.77 18.30
N PRO A 613 10.24 -11.16 19.31
CA PRO A 613 9.01 -11.69 19.88
C PRO A 613 7.82 -11.48 18.92
N SER A 614 7.07 -12.55 18.66
CA SER A 614 5.82 -12.50 17.91
C SER A 614 4.68 -11.94 18.78
N GLY A 615 4.36 -10.66 18.56
CA GLY A 615 3.32 -9.92 19.27
C GLY A 615 3.89 -8.69 19.97
N LEU A 616 3.77 -7.53 19.33
CA LEU A 616 4.17 -6.24 19.91
C LEU A 616 3.01 -5.65 20.71
N ASP A 617 3.03 -5.81 22.03
CA ASP A 617 2.33 -4.89 22.92
C ASP A 617 3.02 -3.52 22.83
N LEU A 618 2.35 -2.57 22.16
CA LEU A 618 2.87 -1.23 21.92
C LEU A 618 3.05 -0.40 23.22
N SER A 619 2.56 -0.87 24.38
CA SER A 619 2.72 -0.19 25.67
C SER A 619 4.11 -0.35 26.30
N GLU A 620 4.89 -1.37 25.93
CA GLU A 620 6.24 -1.60 26.49
C GLU A 620 7.37 -0.83 25.76
N LEU A 621 7.04 -0.13 24.67
CA LEU A 621 7.99 0.68 23.88
C LEU A 621 8.47 1.93 24.64
N ARG A 622 9.41 1.74 25.56
CA ARG A 622 10.20 2.85 26.11
C ARG A 622 11.00 3.52 24.96
N PRO A 623 10.97 4.85 24.82
CA PRO A 623 11.79 5.53 23.83
C PRO A 623 13.27 5.24 24.09
N ARG A 624 14.03 4.99 23.02
CA ARG A 624 15.50 4.89 23.15
C ARG A 624 16.03 6.25 23.63
N PRO A 625 16.93 6.28 24.63
CA PRO A 625 17.60 7.52 25.02
C PRO A 625 18.34 8.13 23.82
N ARG A 626 18.42 9.45 23.77
CA ARG A 626 19.15 10.17 22.73
C ARG A 626 20.67 9.94 22.90
N PRO A 627 21.47 10.16 21.86
CA PRO A 627 22.93 10.01 21.95
C PRO A 627 23.56 10.84 23.07
N ASP A 628 22.98 12.02 23.36
CA ASP A 628 23.43 12.92 24.44
C ASP A 628 23.25 12.29 25.83
N ASP A 629 22.09 11.64 26.05
CA ASP A 629 21.73 11.00 27.32
C ASP A 629 22.68 9.79 27.63
N LEU A 630 23.33 9.22 26.60
CA LEU A 630 24.34 8.16 26.74
C LEU A 630 25.74 8.69 27.13
N MET A 631 26.02 9.98 26.92
CA MET A 631 27.30 10.59 27.30
C MET A 631 27.36 10.90 28.79
N GLU A 632 26.28 11.47 29.38
CA GLU A 632 26.22 11.71 30.83
C GLU A 632 26.29 10.41 31.65
N ALA A 633 25.62 9.34 31.18
CA ALA A 633 25.67 8.03 31.81
C ALA A 633 27.08 7.39 31.87
N SER A 634 28.05 7.90 31.10
CA SER A 634 29.45 7.44 31.13
C SER A 634 30.34 8.18 32.16
N ALA A 635 29.83 9.25 32.78
CA ALA A 635 30.62 10.14 33.64
C ALA A 635 30.51 9.87 35.15
N GLU A 636 29.50 9.11 35.61
CA GLU A 636 29.21 8.90 37.05
C GLU A 636 29.78 7.58 37.64
N ALA A 637 30.61 6.85 36.89
CA ALA A 637 31.22 5.60 37.36
C ALA A 637 32.59 5.85 38.04
N GLU A 638 32.59 6.14 39.35
CA GLU A 638 33.85 6.16 40.13
C GLU A 638 34.47 4.75 40.24
N PRO A 639 35.80 4.61 40.13
CA PRO A 639 36.47 3.31 40.23
C PRO A 639 36.79 2.92 41.68
N GLU A 640 36.25 1.81 42.15
CA GLU A 640 36.82 1.13 43.33
C GLU A 640 38.16 0.48 42.98
N ALA A 641 39.08 0.45 43.95
CA ALA A 641 40.46 0.01 43.80
C ALA A 641 40.77 -1.21 44.69
N ASP A 642 42.01 -1.73 44.53
CA ASP A 642 42.66 -2.79 45.30
C ASP A 642 42.13 -4.25 45.08
N ALA A 643 42.98 -5.27 44.89
CA ALA A 643 44.43 -5.26 44.69
C ALA A 643 45.00 -6.59 44.12
N ASP A 644 46.26 -6.46 43.66
CA ASP A 644 47.40 -7.39 43.83
C ASP A 644 47.81 -8.38 42.70
N GLU A 645 49.13 -8.62 42.65
CA GLU A 645 49.97 -9.55 41.87
C GLU A 645 49.74 -9.70 40.33
N GLY A 646 50.72 -9.50 39.44
CA GLY A 646 52.11 -9.04 39.60
C GLY A 646 53.02 -9.41 38.41
N SER A 647 54.05 -8.58 38.15
CA SER A 647 55.11 -8.70 37.09
C SER A 647 54.65 -8.61 35.62
N GLY A 648 55.43 -8.03 34.68
CA GLY A 648 56.68 -7.28 34.84
C GLY A 648 57.36 -6.98 33.49
N ASP A 649 58.18 -5.91 33.45
CA ASP A 649 59.19 -5.56 32.41
C ASP A 649 58.69 -5.29 30.97
N GLU A 650 59.25 -4.37 30.16
CA GLU A 650 60.32 -3.37 30.36
C GLU A 650 60.16 -2.18 29.36
N ALA A 651 61.01 -1.14 29.50
CA ALA A 651 61.30 0.06 28.66
C ALA A 651 60.71 0.23 27.23
N GLY A 652 60.51 1.44 26.70
CA GLY A 652 60.88 2.81 27.12
C GLY A 652 60.19 3.87 26.23
N ASP A 653 60.12 5.16 26.60
CA ASP A 653 61.17 6.19 26.44
C ASP A 653 61.46 6.50 24.94
N ASP A 654 61.42 7.73 24.41
CA ASP A 654 61.48 9.08 25.04
C ASP A 654 60.80 10.17 24.13
N THR A 655 60.81 11.44 24.60
CA THR A 655 60.60 12.77 23.95
C THR A 655 60.14 12.93 22.47
N GLY A 656 59.44 14.01 22.08
CA GLY A 656 58.91 15.15 22.85
C GLY A 656 59.01 16.52 22.14
N SER A 657 58.09 17.43 22.47
CA SER A 657 58.17 18.91 22.39
C SER A 657 58.43 19.65 21.06
N GLY A 658 57.46 20.49 20.66
CA GLY A 658 57.67 21.74 19.89
C GLY A 658 57.65 21.63 18.35
N ASP A 659 57.43 22.73 17.61
CA ASP A 659 57.06 24.10 18.01
C ASP A 659 56.34 24.83 16.85
N GLU A 660 55.84 26.05 17.09
CA GLU A 660 55.12 26.90 16.13
C GLU A 660 55.96 27.36 14.91
N GLY A 661 55.31 27.80 13.81
CA GLY A 661 55.97 28.65 12.79
C GLY A 661 55.40 28.61 11.36
N SER A 662 54.58 29.59 11.00
CA SER A 662 54.13 29.84 9.60
C SER A 662 55.21 30.53 8.73
N GLY A 663 55.14 30.39 7.40
CA GLY A 663 55.80 31.36 6.50
C GLY A 663 56.10 30.95 5.04
N ASP A 664 55.12 31.13 4.15
CA ASP A 664 55.25 31.66 2.78
C ASP A 664 56.15 31.00 1.68
N ASP A 665 56.09 31.63 0.50
CA ASP A 665 56.94 31.56 -0.71
C ASP A 665 56.79 30.44 -1.77
N ALA A 666 56.00 30.79 -2.80
CA ALA A 666 56.45 31.04 -4.18
C ALA A 666 56.96 29.92 -5.12
N ALA A 667 56.16 29.74 -6.20
CA ALA A 667 56.56 29.72 -7.62
C ALA A 667 57.47 28.62 -8.24
N SER A 668 57.25 28.39 -9.54
CA SER A 668 58.19 27.80 -10.53
C SER A 668 58.54 26.30 -10.34
N ASP A 669 58.92 25.49 -11.33
CA ASP A 669 58.82 25.60 -12.80
C ASP A 669 58.95 24.18 -13.43
N GLU A 670 59.09 24.10 -14.76
CA GLU A 670 59.92 23.16 -15.57
C GLU A 670 60.37 21.77 -15.03
N SER A 671 60.55 20.70 -15.83
CA SER A 671 60.32 20.44 -17.28
C SER A 671 60.64 18.95 -17.60
N ALA A 672 60.73 18.61 -18.91
CA ALA A 672 61.12 17.32 -19.51
C ALA A 672 60.14 16.15 -19.30
N GLY A 673 59.87 15.30 -20.29
CA GLY A 673 60.45 15.12 -21.63
C GLY A 673 60.56 13.61 -21.94
N GLU A 674 60.69 13.13 -23.18
CA GLU A 674 60.75 13.79 -24.50
C GLU A 674 60.58 12.71 -25.62
N THR A 675 60.40 13.15 -26.87
CA THR A 675 60.50 12.39 -28.16
C THR A 675 59.30 11.52 -28.63
N GLU A 676 58.95 11.45 -29.92
CA GLU A 676 59.18 12.36 -31.08
C GLU A 676 58.17 12.12 -32.24
N ALA A 677 57.90 13.19 -32.99
CA ALA A 677 57.77 13.38 -34.47
C ALA A 677 57.53 12.20 -35.45
N ALA A 678 56.96 12.36 -36.65
CA ALA A 678 56.59 13.53 -37.49
C ALA A 678 55.25 13.23 -38.27
N ASP A 679 54.69 13.99 -39.23
CA ASP A 679 55.25 14.99 -40.16
C ASP A 679 54.19 15.95 -40.78
N GLU A 680 54.66 17.06 -41.39
CA GLU A 680 54.10 18.09 -42.31
C GLU A 680 52.62 18.07 -42.84
N THR A 681 51.98 19.19 -43.31
CA THR A 681 52.45 20.55 -43.74
C THR A 681 51.37 21.67 -43.62
N ALA A 682 51.83 22.94 -43.69
CA ALA A 682 51.21 24.24 -44.11
C ALA A 682 49.77 24.33 -44.70
N SER A 683 49.02 25.44 -44.63
CA SER A 683 49.10 26.79 -43.97
C SER A 683 47.67 27.43 -43.95
N ASP A 684 47.31 28.74 -43.83
CA ASP A 684 47.97 30.06 -43.93
C ASP A 684 47.12 31.21 -43.27
N ALA A 685 47.45 32.50 -43.48
CA ALA A 685 46.74 33.71 -42.99
C ALA A 685 45.65 34.24 -43.98
N THR A 686 44.83 35.29 -43.78
CA THR A 686 44.85 36.57 -43.00
C THR A 686 43.42 36.97 -42.51
N ALA A 687 43.19 37.78 -41.46
CA ALA A 687 43.12 39.27 -41.41
C ALA A 687 42.24 39.95 -42.51
N GLU A 688 41.45 41.02 -42.29
CA GLU A 688 41.31 41.95 -41.14
C GLU A 688 40.00 42.82 -41.19
N THR A 689 39.62 43.43 -40.05
CA THR A 689 38.86 44.70 -39.78
C THR A 689 37.50 45.15 -40.43
N GLU A 690 36.58 45.57 -39.54
CA GLU A 690 35.82 46.86 -39.47
C GLU A 690 34.44 47.17 -40.16
N GLU A 691 33.79 48.15 -39.50
CA GLU A 691 32.63 49.03 -39.84
C GLU A 691 31.18 48.50 -40.00
N ALA A 692 30.24 49.40 -39.65
CA ALA A 692 28.80 49.35 -39.87
C ALA A 692 28.24 50.77 -40.08
N PRO A 693 27.20 50.95 -40.92
CA PRO A 693 26.21 52.01 -40.70
C PRO A 693 24.75 51.52 -40.93
N ALA A 694 23.79 52.46 -40.90
CA ALA A 694 22.34 52.20 -40.93
C ALA A 694 21.56 53.11 -41.93
N GLU A 695 20.22 52.96 -41.96
CA GLU A 695 19.22 53.73 -42.75
C GLU A 695 19.26 53.41 -44.28
N ASP A 696 18.18 53.45 -45.08
CA ASP A 696 16.98 54.31 -45.25
C ASP A 696 15.80 53.45 -45.85
N THR A 697 14.52 53.82 -46.04
CA THR A 697 13.42 54.63 -45.41
C THR A 697 12.12 54.36 -46.25
N GLU A 698 11.00 55.05 -45.96
CA GLU A 698 9.59 54.97 -46.49
C GLU A 698 8.62 54.18 -45.55
N ASP A 699 7.82 54.78 -44.65
CA ASP A 699 6.83 55.91 -44.73
C ASP A 699 5.53 55.49 -45.47
N THR A 700 4.39 55.27 -44.80
CA THR A 700 3.50 56.32 -44.24
C THR A 700 2.41 55.75 -43.29
N ALA A 701 1.73 56.63 -42.54
CA ALA A 701 0.57 56.34 -41.66
C ALA A 701 -0.79 56.30 -42.46
N THR A 702 -2.01 56.11 -41.93
CA THR A 702 -2.59 56.44 -40.60
C THR A 702 -3.96 55.75 -40.36
N ALA A 703 -4.30 55.48 -39.08
CA ALA A 703 -5.60 55.58 -38.37
C ALA A 703 -7.00 55.20 -38.99
N GLU A 704 -7.78 54.47 -38.15
CA GLU A 704 -9.26 54.55 -37.93
C GLU A 704 -10.22 54.15 -39.10
N ALA A 705 -11.45 53.63 -38.92
CA ALA A 705 -12.37 53.54 -37.76
C ALA A 705 -13.35 52.32 -37.85
N ASP A 706 -14.26 52.17 -36.87
CA ASP A 706 -15.33 51.14 -36.77
C ASP A 706 -16.43 51.19 -37.86
N ALA A 707 -17.10 50.05 -38.12
CA ALA A 707 -18.55 49.86 -37.85
C ALA A 707 -19.16 48.51 -38.35
N ASP A 708 -19.84 47.83 -37.41
CA ASP A 708 -21.06 47.00 -37.49
C ASP A 708 -21.80 46.72 -38.83
N ALA A 709 -22.23 45.45 -39.02
CA ALA A 709 -23.53 45.08 -39.61
C ALA A 709 -23.92 43.59 -39.38
N THR A 710 -25.21 43.29 -39.12
CA THR A 710 -25.76 41.92 -38.96
C THR A 710 -26.88 41.58 -39.97
N ALA A 711 -26.91 40.33 -40.47
CA ALA A 711 -28.05 39.62 -41.12
C ALA A 711 -27.62 38.13 -41.33
N ALA A 712 -28.41 37.05 -41.20
CA ALA A 712 -29.75 36.71 -41.74
C ALA A 712 -29.79 36.64 -43.29
N GLY A 713 -30.39 35.66 -43.97
CA GLY A 713 -31.16 34.46 -43.58
C GLY A 713 -31.71 33.75 -44.86
N ASP A 714 -32.61 32.76 -44.71
CA ASP A 714 -33.49 32.13 -45.72
C ASP A 714 -32.82 31.30 -46.88
N GLU A 715 -33.12 30.00 -47.04
CA GLU A 715 -34.16 29.34 -47.90
C GLU A 715 -33.62 28.89 -49.30
N THR A 716 -34.12 27.88 -50.04
CA THR A 716 -35.31 26.98 -49.92
C THR A 716 -35.05 25.56 -50.50
N GLU A 717 -36.11 24.74 -50.63
CA GLU A 717 -36.22 23.33 -51.12
C GLU A 717 -35.89 23.15 -52.65
N ASP A 718 -36.01 22.00 -53.37
CA ASP A 718 -36.83 20.76 -53.28
C ASP A 718 -36.31 19.62 -54.23
N THR A 719 -36.90 18.41 -54.14
CA THR A 719 -37.26 17.42 -55.21
C THR A 719 -36.67 15.98 -55.22
N THR A 720 -37.48 15.00 -54.79
CA THR A 720 -37.79 13.67 -55.44
C THR A 720 -36.69 12.57 -55.62
N ALA A 721 -36.96 11.24 -55.65
CA ALA A 721 -38.11 10.36 -55.32
C ALA A 721 -37.67 8.86 -55.36
N ASP A 722 -38.47 7.89 -54.86
CA ASP A 722 -39.22 6.88 -55.69
C ASP A 722 -39.76 5.60 -54.95
N GLN A 723 -40.77 4.96 -55.57
CA GLN A 723 -41.71 3.85 -55.26
C GLN A 723 -41.36 2.58 -54.42
N THR A 724 -42.36 2.10 -53.64
CA THR A 724 -43.02 0.74 -53.53
C THR A 724 -43.56 0.51 -52.09
N ALA A 725 -44.79 0.10 -51.74
CA ALA A 725 -45.86 -0.80 -52.25
C ALA A 725 -45.60 -2.32 -52.04
N ALA A 726 -46.48 -3.19 -51.49
CA ALA A 726 -47.77 -3.11 -50.76
C ALA A 726 -48.09 -4.54 -50.15
N ASP A 727 -49.20 -4.97 -49.50
CA ASP A 727 -50.52 -4.42 -49.11
C ASP A 727 -51.27 -5.33 -48.06
N GLU A 728 -52.48 -4.93 -47.61
CA GLU A 728 -53.62 -5.70 -47.02
C GLU A 728 -53.59 -6.31 -45.57
N THR A 729 -54.79 -6.68 -45.02
CA THR A 729 -55.09 -6.77 -43.55
C THR A 729 -55.94 -7.99 -43.02
N PRO A 730 -57.16 -7.90 -42.38
CA PRO A 730 -57.34 -8.22 -40.93
C PRO A 730 -58.48 -9.23 -40.51
N GLY A 731 -58.67 -9.43 -39.19
CA GLY A 731 -59.84 -10.03 -38.48
C GLY A 731 -59.46 -11.06 -37.37
N GLU A 732 -60.22 -11.46 -36.33
CA GLU A 732 -61.47 -11.09 -35.57
C GLU A 732 -61.42 -11.89 -34.22
N GLY A 733 -62.20 -11.74 -33.12
CA GLY A 733 -63.41 -10.98 -32.73
C GLY A 733 -63.30 -10.39 -31.28
N VAL A 734 -64.30 -10.16 -30.40
CA VAL A 734 -65.69 -10.66 -30.09
C VAL A 734 -65.69 -11.92 -29.17
N ASP A 735 -66.34 -12.04 -27.98
CA ASP A 735 -67.22 -11.21 -27.10
C ASP A 735 -67.21 -11.83 -25.65
N GLU A 736 -67.88 -11.44 -24.52
CA GLU A 736 -68.81 -10.38 -24.05
C GLU A 736 -68.78 -10.33 -22.47
N THR A 737 -69.62 -9.51 -21.80
CA THR A 737 -70.01 -9.49 -20.34
C THR A 737 -69.03 -8.93 -19.27
N ASN A 738 -69.47 -8.67 -18.02
CA ASN A 738 -70.38 -7.63 -17.45
C ASN A 738 -70.41 -7.77 -15.89
N GLU A 739 -71.01 -6.80 -15.20
CA GLU A 739 -71.50 -6.77 -13.80
C GLU A 739 -70.53 -6.50 -12.61
N THR A 740 -70.94 -5.47 -11.88
CA THR A 740 -70.53 -4.93 -10.58
C THR A 740 -70.57 -5.92 -9.39
N GLY A 741 -69.71 -5.72 -8.39
CA GLY A 741 -69.88 -6.31 -7.04
C GLY A 741 -69.01 -5.64 -5.97
N THR A 742 -69.58 -5.32 -4.80
CA THR A 742 -68.89 -4.60 -3.69
C THR A 742 -68.80 -5.43 -2.41
N VAL A 743 -67.58 -5.78 -1.99
CA VAL A 743 -67.12 -6.07 -0.61
C VAL A 743 -65.59 -5.85 -0.57
N GLY A 744 -64.92 -5.45 0.51
CA GLY A 744 -65.42 -5.03 1.82
C GLY A 744 -64.92 -5.87 3.00
N GLU A 745 -63.59 -5.91 3.23
CA GLU A 745 -62.89 -6.53 4.37
C GLU A 745 -61.39 -6.13 4.26
N GLU A 746 -60.55 -6.14 5.29
CA GLU A 746 -60.67 -5.67 6.68
C GLU A 746 -59.22 -5.50 7.21
N LEU A 747 -58.92 -4.49 8.04
CA LEU A 747 -57.57 -4.31 8.60
C LEU A 747 -57.43 -5.14 9.89
N PRO A 748 -56.35 -5.95 10.06
CA PRO A 748 -56.12 -6.66 11.32
C PRO A 748 -55.86 -5.65 12.46
N PRO A 749 -56.46 -5.84 13.66
CA PRO A 749 -56.44 -4.84 14.72
C PRO A 749 -55.10 -4.81 15.47
N ALA A 750 -54.76 -3.63 16.01
CA ALA A 750 -53.60 -3.44 16.88
C ALA A 750 -53.73 -4.23 18.20
N VAL A 751 -52.63 -4.82 18.65
CA VAL A 751 -52.56 -5.50 19.95
C VAL A 751 -52.44 -4.46 21.06
N VAL A 752 -53.44 -4.41 21.93
CA VAL A 752 -53.38 -3.64 23.19
C VAL A 752 -52.58 -4.44 24.21
N VAL A 753 -51.56 -3.83 24.81
CA VAL A 753 -50.82 -4.37 25.96
C VAL A 753 -51.32 -3.66 27.23
N ASP A 754 -51.93 -4.43 28.13
CA ASP A 754 -52.49 -3.93 29.40
C ASP A 754 -51.42 -4.04 30.52
N PRO A 755 -51.11 -2.96 31.28
CA PRO A 755 -49.89 -2.91 32.09
C PRO A 755 -50.10 -3.20 33.59
N GLU A 756 -50.13 -4.48 33.99
CA GLU A 756 -49.98 -4.84 35.41
C GLU A 756 -49.49 -6.28 35.63
N LEU A 757 -48.28 -6.45 36.19
CA LEU A 757 -47.92 -7.52 37.16
C LEU A 757 -46.50 -7.33 37.72
N GLU A 758 -46.34 -7.58 39.02
CA GLU A 758 -45.11 -7.28 39.77
C GLU A 758 -44.08 -8.43 39.81
N GLY A 759 -42.80 -8.06 39.73
CA GLY A 759 -41.78 -8.55 40.67
C GLY A 759 -41.28 -10.00 40.58
N VAL A 760 -40.21 -10.22 39.81
CA VAL A 760 -39.26 -11.34 40.02
C VAL A 760 -37.83 -10.78 40.17
N ARG A 761 -37.03 -11.35 41.08
CA ARG A 761 -35.67 -10.88 41.38
C ARG A 761 -34.66 -11.40 40.34
N ALA A 762 -33.68 -10.56 40.01
CA ALA A 762 -32.46 -10.99 39.33
C ALA A 762 -31.55 -11.84 40.25
N PRO A 763 -30.82 -12.84 39.73
CA PRO A 763 -29.74 -13.51 40.44
C PRO A 763 -28.45 -12.66 40.45
N PRO A 764 -27.55 -12.83 41.43
CA PRO A 764 -26.27 -12.11 41.47
C PRO A 764 -25.25 -12.66 40.47
N ARG A 765 -24.29 -11.82 40.06
CA ARG A 765 -23.08 -12.22 39.33
C ARG A 765 -22.14 -13.01 40.27
N PRO A 766 -21.34 -13.97 39.76
CA PRO A 766 -20.23 -14.54 40.52
C PRO A 766 -19.03 -13.58 40.54
N ASP A 767 -18.34 -13.50 41.68
CA ASP A 767 -17.07 -12.80 41.81
C ASP A 767 -15.94 -13.56 41.10
N ARG A 768 -14.87 -12.84 40.70
CA ARG A 768 -13.69 -13.42 40.04
C ARG A 768 -12.41 -12.95 40.72
N GLU A 769 -12.03 -13.65 41.79
CA GLU A 769 -10.63 -13.75 42.21
C GLU A 769 -9.94 -14.82 41.34
N GLY A 770 -8.68 -14.58 40.94
CA GLY A 770 -7.91 -15.46 40.05
C GLY A 770 -7.03 -14.66 39.11
#